data_AF-A0A4U7D6R1-F1
#
_entry.id   AF-A0A4U7D6R1-F1
#
_cell.length_a   1.000
_cell.length_b   1.000
_cell.length_c   1.000
_cell.angle_alpha   90.00
_cell.angle_beta   90.00
_cell.angle_gamma   90.00
#
_symmetry.space_group_name_H-M   'P 1'
#
loop_
_entity.id
_entity.type
_entity.pdbx_description
1 polymer ?
#
loop_
_entity_poly.entity_id
_entity_poly.type
_entity_poly.pdbx_seq_one_letter_code
_entity_poly.pdbx_strand_id
1 'polypeptide(L)'
;MRVRDLPLSQPVVDHFADRGVRELYPPQRAAVDAGVCEGADVVAAVPTASGKTFVAQLALLTAGGPGLYVCPLRALAREKYETFAALPGVDVGISTGDFDATGEALAGNDVVVATSEKVDSAIRNGASWVDELACVVVDEVHLLGAKRRGPTLEVTLATLRRRNPDLQTVALSATVDNPDAIADWLDAALVESEWRPVDLRTGVAVGGEVGFDDGTSLSVDVGPDETAGDGDGGEARDGDADDTDDPDATEVTAALVADAVADGGQCLAFVRSRREAVDLAERLAEEGLAAALGVEDAAAAAAEEATGVDGTMTGRQLADCLRAGVAFHHAGLRSGHRAVVESAFRERDVACICATPTLAAGVNVPARRVVVRDQRRYGEGGMSWIPTLEVHQMCGRAGRPGLDPHGEAVLVADADTREAVRERYVEGDPEAVESQLADPGALRTHVLAAVATDFAATETEILDVFEGTFYARETGAGGLADAVAVAVDDLVSAGMVARETGGVEDYRLVATAVGETTSKQYVRPETGERIVAGLRAAADLPEATTLTAFEVICDTPDMQDTYLGNAERADVYRFARRNAARLTTDMTDPDDFEGWLESVKTARILDEWIGGATVEELVDRYRIGPGDLDSRVERAEWLLSAAEALGETIGVRVPAVSRARSRL
;
A
#
# COMPACT_ATOMS: atom_id res chain seq x y z
N MET A 1 -8.84 -6.01 33.03
CA MET A 1 -7.55 -6.65 33.27
C MET A 1 -6.55 -5.51 33.28
N ARG A 2 -5.66 -5.43 34.27
CA ARG A 2 -4.67 -4.34 34.33
C ARG A 2 -3.40 -4.79 33.62
N VAL A 3 -2.69 -3.85 33.01
CA VAL A 3 -1.42 -4.14 32.31
C VAL A 3 -0.40 -4.78 33.26
N ARG A 4 -0.37 -4.34 34.52
CA ARG A 4 0.51 -4.91 35.56
C ARG A 4 0.23 -6.37 35.92
N ASP A 5 -0.92 -6.91 35.52
CA ASP A 5 -1.31 -8.29 35.79
C ASP A 5 -0.88 -9.22 34.63
N LEU A 6 -0.33 -8.67 33.54
CA LEU A 6 0.17 -9.41 32.37
C LEU A 6 1.59 -9.97 32.61
N PRO A 7 2.00 -11.02 31.88
CA PRO A 7 3.33 -11.63 32.00
C PRO A 7 4.42 -10.79 31.31
N LEU A 8 4.52 -9.51 31.64
CA LEU A 8 5.48 -8.56 31.08
C LEU A 8 6.54 -8.18 32.11
N SER A 9 7.72 -7.75 31.64
CA SER A 9 8.76 -7.22 32.53
C SER A 9 8.32 -5.90 33.17
N GLN A 10 8.78 -5.61 34.39
CA GLN A 10 8.42 -4.36 35.08
C GLN A 10 8.74 -3.09 34.27
N PRO A 11 9.91 -2.98 33.59
CA PRO A 11 10.20 -1.82 32.74
C PRO A 11 9.16 -1.61 31.63
N VAL A 12 8.67 -2.69 31.02
CA VAL A 12 7.64 -2.64 29.97
C VAL A 12 6.30 -2.19 30.56
N VAL A 13 5.91 -2.72 31.73
CA VAL A 13 4.70 -2.30 32.43
C VAL A 13 4.74 -0.80 32.76
N ASP A 14 5.89 -0.30 33.23
CA ASP A 14 6.08 1.11 33.54
C ASP A 14 6.01 1.98 32.26
N HIS A 15 6.64 1.54 31.17
CA HIS A 15 6.60 2.19 29.86
C HIS A 15 5.15 2.42 29.36
N PHE A 16 4.27 1.44 29.54
CA PHE A 16 2.86 1.55 29.18
C PHE A 16 2.09 2.45 30.15
N ALA A 17 2.34 2.33 31.45
CA ALA A 17 1.68 3.14 32.48
C ALA A 17 1.98 4.65 32.33
N ASP A 18 3.21 5.00 31.95
CA ASP A 18 3.66 6.37 31.68
C ASP A 18 2.97 6.98 30.45
N ARG A 19 2.57 6.13 29.49
CA ARG A 19 1.76 6.50 28.32
C ARG A 19 0.25 6.44 28.57
N GLY A 20 -0.16 6.22 29.82
CA GLY A 20 -1.57 6.16 30.22
C GLY A 20 -2.27 4.82 29.95
N VAL A 21 -1.57 3.81 29.43
CA VAL A 21 -2.11 2.48 29.16
C VAL A 21 -2.03 1.65 30.44
N ARG A 22 -3.12 1.63 31.22
CA ARG A 22 -3.18 0.95 32.54
C ARG A 22 -4.15 -0.23 32.58
N GLU A 23 -5.20 -0.18 31.77
CA GLU A 23 -6.23 -1.21 31.70
C GLU A 23 -6.48 -1.58 30.23
N LEU A 24 -6.74 -2.85 30.00
CA LEU A 24 -6.99 -3.37 28.66
C LEU A 24 -8.41 -3.04 28.22
N TYR A 25 -8.54 -2.65 26.96
CA TYR A 25 -9.82 -2.59 26.28
C TYR A 25 -10.47 -3.97 26.18
N PRO A 26 -11.80 -4.05 26.02
CA PRO A 26 -12.50 -5.33 25.90
C PRO A 26 -11.90 -6.27 24.84
N PRO A 27 -11.57 -5.84 23.60
CA PRO A 27 -10.99 -6.74 22.60
C PRO A 27 -9.57 -7.17 22.95
N GLN A 28 -8.77 -6.29 23.57
CA GLN A 28 -7.42 -6.63 24.04
C GLN A 28 -7.46 -7.69 25.14
N ARG A 29 -8.42 -7.60 26.07
CA ARG A 29 -8.64 -8.63 27.09
C ARG A 29 -9.05 -9.94 26.45
N ALA A 30 -9.99 -9.91 25.50
CA ALA A 30 -10.43 -11.11 24.80
C ALA A 30 -9.26 -11.81 24.09
N ALA A 31 -8.31 -11.06 23.51
CA ALA A 31 -7.08 -11.62 22.96
C ALA A 31 -6.17 -12.28 24.01
N VAL A 32 -6.04 -11.68 25.20
CA VAL A 32 -5.32 -12.33 26.32
C VAL A 32 -6.04 -13.59 26.77
N ASP A 33 -7.36 -13.54 26.95
CA ASP A 33 -8.16 -14.70 27.36
C ASP A 33 -8.15 -15.82 26.29
N ALA A 34 -7.95 -15.47 25.01
CA ALA A 34 -7.79 -16.40 23.89
C ALA A 34 -6.40 -17.07 23.82
N GLY A 35 -5.44 -16.63 24.64
CA GLY A 35 -4.14 -17.28 24.75
C GLY A 35 -2.98 -16.53 24.07
N VAL A 36 -3.15 -15.26 23.66
CA VAL A 36 -2.11 -14.54 22.90
C VAL A 36 -0.78 -14.42 23.65
N CYS A 37 -0.82 -14.43 24.99
CA CYS A 37 0.38 -14.37 25.84
C CYS A 37 0.96 -15.76 26.16
N GLU A 38 0.25 -16.83 25.82
CA GLU A 38 0.59 -18.22 26.07
C GLU A 38 1.09 -18.95 24.81
N GLY A 39 1.27 -18.22 23.70
CA GLY A 39 1.71 -18.80 22.43
C GLY A 39 0.58 -19.35 21.55
N ALA A 40 -0.69 -19.07 21.87
CA ALA A 40 -1.80 -19.50 21.03
C ALA A 40 -1.93 -18.63 19.76
N ASP A 41 -2.34 -19.25 18.67
CA ASP A 41 -2.67 -18.56 17.42
C ASP A 41 -3.98 -17.78 17.60
N VAL A 42 -3.99 -16.51 17.18
CA VAL A 42 -5.12 -15.60 17.38
C VAL A 42 -5.39 -14.78 16.12
N VAL A 43 -6.65 -14.73 15.70
CA VAL A 43 -7.14 -13.76 14.73
C VAL A 43 -7.95 -12.71 15.46
N ALA A 44 -7.51 -11.45 15.43
CA ALA A 44 -8.23 -10.33 16.03
C ALA A 44 -8.91 -9.49 14.94
N ALA A 45 -10.19 -9.76 14.68
CA ALA A 45 -11.04 -9.00 13.77
C ALA A 45 -11.73 -7.88 14.56
N VAL A 46 -11.06 -6.72 14.64
CA VAL A 46 -11.50 -5.61 15.48
C VAL A 46 -11.33 -4.26 14.76
N PRO A 47 -12.20 -3.28 15.04
CA PRO A 47 -12.11 -1.98 14.42
C PRO A 47 -10.77 -1.26 14.59
N THR A 48 -10.51 -0.36 13.64
CA THR A 48 -9.46 0.65 13.74
C THR A 48 -9.69 1.49 15.01
N ALA A 49 -8.62 1.76 15.77
CA ALA A 49 -8.58 2.36 17.11
C ALA A 49 -8.82 1.44 18.33
N SER A 50 -9.23 0.17 18.15
CA SER A 50 -9.45 -0.77 19.28
C SER A 50 -8.16 -1.37 19.87
N GLY A 51 -7.00 -0.88 19.42
CA GLY A 51 -5.69 -1.19 20.01
C GLY A 51 -5.03 -2.48 19.50
N LYS A 52 -5.19 -2.79 18.19
CA LYS A 52 -4.54 -3.92 17.50
C LYS A 52 -3.02 -3.99 17.75
N THR A 53 -2.33 -2.84 17.66
CA THR A 53 -0.88 -2.74 17.95
C THR A 53 -0.52 -3.25 19.35
N PHE A 54 -1.38 -3.05 20.35
CA PHE A 54 -1.09 -3.53 21.70
C PHE A 54 -1.20 -5.05 21.78
N VAL A 55 -2.15 -5.68 21.08
CA VAL A 55 -2.25 -7.14 20.98
C VAL A 55 -0.99 -7.72 20.34
N ALA A 56 -0.49 -7.10 19.27
CA ALA A 56 0.78 -7.47 18.65
C ALA A 56 1.97 -7.35 19.62
N GLN A 57 2.05 -6.24 20.37
CA GLN A 57 3.10 -6.05 21.38
C GLN A 57 3.07 -7.17 22.43
N LEU A 58 1.88 -7.57 22.91
CA LEU A 58 1.77 -8.68 23.86
C LEU A 58 2.29 -9.99 23.28
N ALA A 59 1.89 -10.34 22.05
CA ALA A 59 2.36 -11.55 21.39
C ALA A 59 3.89 -11.56 21.27
N LEU A 60 4.47 -10.50 20.70
CA LEU A 60 5.91 -10.40 20.46
C LEU A 60 6.73 -10.38 21.75
N LEU A 61 6.26 -9.68 22.80
CA LEU A 61 6.99 -9.56 24.07
C LEU A 61 6.92 -10.83 24.94
N THR A 62 5.93 -11.69 24.71
CA THR A 62 5.73 -12.93 25.48
C THR A 62 6.19 -14.18 24.73
N ALA A 63 6.53 -14.04 23.44
CA ALA A 63 7.09 -15.10 22.62
C ALA A 63 8.38 -15.68 23.23
N GLY A 64 8.57 -16.98 23.07
CA GLY A 64 9.74 -17.71 23.58
C GLY A 64 11.03 -17.50 22.77
N GLY A 65 11.03 -16.59 21.79
CA GLY A 65 12.11 -16.35 20.85
C GLY A 65 11.80 -15.15 19.94
N PRO A 66 12.60 -14.94 18.88
CA PRO A 66 12.45 -13.82 17.97
C PRO A 66 11.04 -13.73 17.35
N GLY A 67 10.52 -12.52 17.28
CA GLY A 67 9.22 -12.21 16.68
C GLY A 67 9.35 -11.47 15.34
N LEU A 68 8.44 -11.75 14.42
CA LEU A 68 8.31 -11.05 13.14
C LEU A 68 7.02 -10.23 13.12
N TYR A 69 7.09 -8.94 12.79
CA TYR A 69 5.92 -8.11 12.49
C TYR A 69 5.86 -7.82 10.99
N VAL A 70 4.83 -8.33 10.33
CA VAL A 70 4.57 -8.13 8.90
C VAL A 70 3.66 -6.92 8.71
N CYS A 71 4.20 -5.86 8.13
CA CYS A 71 3.48 -4.64 7.76
C CYS A 71 2.95 -4.71 6.32
N PRO A 72 1.76 -4.16 6.05
CA PRO A 72 1.21 -4.15 4.70
C PRO A 72 1.87 -3.11 3.78
N LEU A 73 2.40 -2.01 4.32
CA LEU A 73 3.03 -0.92 3.56
C LEU A 73 4.42 -0.57 4.13
N ARG A 74 5.33 -0.09 3.27
CA ARG A 74 6.67 0.38 3.70
C ARG A 74 6.60 1.55 4.68
N ALA A 75 5.73 2.53 4.42
CA ALA A 75 5.54 3.69 5.30
C ALA A 75 5.13 3.27 6.73
N LEU A 76 4.29 2.25 6.83
CA LEU A 76 3.85 1.67 8.10
C LEU A 76 4.98 0.97 8.86
N ALA A 77 5.86 0.28 8.16
CA ALA A 77 6.95 -0.45 8.78
C ALA A 77 7.87 0.47 9.60
N ARG A 78 8.10 1.70 9.13
CA ARG A 78 8.87 2.69 9.90
C ARG A 78 8.16 3.10 11.19
N GLU A 79 6.86 3.40 11.12
CA GLU A 79 6.05 3.73 12.32
C GLU A 79 6.09 2.59 13.35
N LYS A 80 5.95 1.34 12.88
CA LYS A 80 5.99 0.15 13.75
C LYS A 80 7.38 -0.12 14.30
N TYR A 81 8.43 0.07 13.50
CA TYR A 81 9.81 0.02 13.97
C TYR A 81 10.04 1.00 15.12
N GLU A 82 9.67 2.26 14.95
CA GLU A 82 9.82 3.28 16.01
C GLU A 82 9.00 2.94 17.26
N THR A 83 7.79 2.37 17.07
CA THR A 83 6.94 1.91 18.16
C THR A 83 7.58 0.78 18.97
N PHE A 84 8.14 -0.24 18.31
CA PHE A 84 8.80 -1.35 18.99
C PHE A 84 10.16 -0.96 19.56
N ALA A 85 10.94 -0.14 18.86
CA ALA A 85 12.25 0.33 19.33
C ALA A 85 12.14 1.23 20.57
N ALA A 86 10.97 1.81 20.83
CA ALA A 86 10.71 2.55 22.06
C ALA A 86 10.49 1.63 23.28
N LEU A 87 10.26 0.33 23.09
CA LEU A 87 10.04 -0.61 24.19
C LEU A 87 11.35 -0.90 24.94
N PRO A 88 11.34 -0.90 26.28
CA PRO A 88 12.56 -1.06 27.05
C PRO A 88 13.08 -2.50 26.99
N GLY A 89 14.34 -2.64 26.56
CA GLY A 89 15.04 -3.93 26.52
C GLY A 89 14.64 -4.84 25.36
N VAL A 90 14.18 -4.26 24.25
CA VAL A 90 13.85 -4.95 23.01
C VAL A 90 14.76 -4.43 21.90
N ASP A 91 15.54 -5.31 21.29
CA ASP A 91 16.33 -5.01 20.10
C ASP A 91 15.46 -5.22 18.85
N VAL A 92 15.39 -4.20 17.98
CA VAL A 92 14.49 -4.19 16.84
C VAL A 92 15.25 -3.98 15.54
N GLY A 93 15.00 -4.85 14.56
CA GLY A 93 15.45 -4.72 13.18
C GLY A 93 14.33 -4.28 12.24
N ILE A 94 14.68 -3.62 11.14
CA ILE A 94 13.75 -3.31 10.04
C ILE A 94 14.32 -3.84 8.73
N SER A 95 13.46 -4.49 7.93
CA SER A 95 13.75 -4.89 6.56
C SER A 95 12.61 -4.48 5.65
N THR A 96 12.78 -3.33 5.03
CA THR A 96 11.91 -2.76 4.01
C THR A 96 12.75 -2.27 2.85
N GLY A 97 12.16 -2.11 1.65
CA GLY A 97 12.92 -1.70 0.46
C GLY A 97 13.85 -0.50 0.68
N ASP A 98 13.41 0.46 1.50
CA ASP A 98 14.10 1.73 1.74
C ASP A 98 15.03 1.67 2.97
N PHE A 99 14.86 0.64 3.82
CA PHE A 99 15.58 0.42 5.07
C PHE A 99 15.83 -1.08 5.23
N ASP A 100 16.90 -1.58 4.63
CA ASP A 100 17.31 -2.97 4.80
C ASP A 100 18.54 -3.06 5.71
N ALA A 101 18.34 -3.59 6.91
CA ALA A 101 19.43 -4.21 7.64
C ALA A 101 19.89 -5.48 6.89
N THR A 102 21.19 -5.80 6.93
CA THR A 102 21.69 -7.03 6.34
C THR A 102 21.10 -8.24 7.06
N GLY A 103 21.00 -9.41 6.40
CA GLY A 103 20.50 -10.63 7.03
C GLY A 103 21.25 -11.01 8.32
N GLU A 104 22.56 -10.72 8.38
CA GLU A 104 23.37 -10.89 9.59
C GLU A 104 23.02 -9.88 10.70
N ALA A 105 22.63 -8.66 10.34
CA ALA A 105 22.20 -7.64 11.29
C ALA A 105 20.77 -7.84 11.78
N LEU A 106 19.93 -8.52 10.99
CA LEU A 106 18.60 -8.95 11.39
C LEU A 106 18.65 -10.12 12.38
N ALA A 107 19.59 -11.04 12.18
CA ALA A 107 19.86 -12.12 13.11
C ALA A 107 20.27 -11.56 14.49
N GLY A 108 19.55 -11.97 15.54
CA GLY A 108 19.80 -11.54 16.92
C GLY A 108 18.95 -10.36 17.41
N ASN A 109 18.07 -9.78 16.59
CA ASN A 109 17.02 -8.89 17.10
C ASN A 109 15.91 -9.70 17.77
N ASP A 110 15.29 -9.13 18.80
CA ASP A 110 14.11 -9.69 19.44
C ASP A 110 12.87 -9.54 18.54
N VAL A 111 12.79 -8.44 17.79
CA VAL A 111 11.69 -8.16 16.84
C VAL A 111 12.24 -7.71 15.50
N VAL A 112 11.73 -8.30 14.41
CA VAL A 112 11.98 -7.84 13.04
C VAL A 112 10.69 -7.25 12.46
N VAL A 113 10.74 -6.02 11.96
CA VAL A 113 9.64 -5.40 11.23
C VAL A 113 9.93 -5.44 9.73
N ALA A 114 9.05 -6.05 8.94
CA ALA A 114 9.24 -6.21 7.50
C ALA A 114 7.93 -6.16 6.72
N THR A 115 8.00 -5.95 5.40
CA THR A 115 6.83 -6.19 4.52
C THR A 115 6.77 -7.65 4.10
N SER A 116 5.59 -8.15 3.68
CA SER A 116 5.44 -9.53 3.23
C SER A 116 6.40 -9.88 2.09
N GLU A 117 6.64 -8.96 1.16
CA GLU A 117 7.59 -9.15 0.05
C GLU A 117 9.03 -9.31 0.52
N LYS A 118 9.43 -8.61 1.59
CA LYS A 118 10.78 -8.73 2.15
C LYS A 118 10.99 -10.02 2.90
N VAL A 119 9.95 -10.51 3.59
CA VAL A 119 9.98 -11.82 4.24
C VAL A 119 10.05 -12.94 3.19
N ASP A 120 9.22 -12.88 2.14
CA ASP A 120 9.30 -13.84 1.01
C ASP A 120 10.69 -13.82 0.35
N SER A 121 11.23 -12.62 0.08
CA SER A 121 12.60 -12.48 -0.43
C SER A 121 13.66 -13.08 0.50
N ALA A 122 13.54 -12.89 1.83
CA ALA A 122 14.45 -13.50 2.81
C ALA A 122 14.37 -15.03 2.80
N ILE A 123 13.17 -15.60 2.69
CA ILE A 123 12.95 -17.05 2.55
C ILE A 123 13.65 -17.57 1.29
N ARG A 124 13.48 -16.89 0.15
CA ARG A 124 14.08 -17.27 -1.15
C ARG A 124 15.60 -17.18 -1.16
N ASN A 125 16.16 -16.27 -0.37
CA ASN A 125 17.61 -16.10 -0.23
C ASN A 125 18.22 -16.94 0.92
N GLY A 126 17.42 -17.80 1.58
CA GLY A 126 17.91 -18.71 2.61
C GLY A 126 18.36 -18.00 3.89
N ALA A 127 17.70 -16.90 4.25
CA ALA A 127 18.04 -16.16 5.46
C ALA A 127 17.75 -16.99 6.72
N SER A 128 18.79 -17.33 7.46
CA SER A 128 18.74 -18.22 8.63
C SER A 128 17.87 -17.72 9.79
N TRP A 129 17.68 -16.40 9.94
CA TRP A 129 16.88 -15.85 11.02
C TRP A 129 15.40 -16.22 10.91
N VAL A 130 14.93 -16.60 9.70
CA VAL A 130 13.55 -17.02 9.45
C VAL A 130 13.23 -18.34 10.15
N ASP A 131 14.22 -19.22 10.28
CA ASP A 131 14.05 -20.55 10.87
C ASP A 131 14.12 -20.53 12.41
N GLU A 132 14.38 -19.36 13.01
CA GLU A 132 14.46 -19.15 14.46
C GLU A 132 13.21 -18.44 15.02
N LEU A 133 12.25 -18.06 14.16
CA LEU A 133 11.07 -17.30 14.55
C LEU A 133 10.15 -18.11 15.46
N ALA A 134 9.79 -17.53 16.61
CA ALA A 134 8.84 -18.10 17.57
C ALA A 134 7.44 -17.49 17.45
N CYS A 135 7.33 -16.27 16.90
CA CYS A 135 6.06 -15.58 16.72
C CYS A 135 6.05 -14.78 15.41
N VAL A 136 4.94 -14.78 14.70
CA VAL A 136 4.66 -13.87 13.59
C VAL A 136 3.35 -13.12 13.85
N VAL A 137 3.41 -11.80 13.77
CA VAL A 137 2.25 -10.92 13.74
C VAL A 137 2.05 -10.43 12.31
N VAL A 138 0.85 -10.61 11.77
CA VAL A 138 0.45 -10.07 10.47
C VAL A 138 -0.54 -8.94 10.68
N ASP A 139 -0.15 -7.72 10.30
CA ASP A 139 -1.02 -6.55 10.39
C ASP A 139 -1.86 -6.39 9.13
N GLU A 140 -3.12 -5.96 9.30
CA GLU A 140 -4.14 -5.82 8.26
C GLU A 140 -4.27 -7.07 7.35
N VAL A 141 -4.41 -8.26 7.95
CA VAL A 141 -4.47 -9.55 7.25
C VAL A 141 -5.57 -9.64 6.18
N HIS A 142 -6.65 -8.85 6.27
CA HIS A 142 -7.69 -8.74 5.24
C HIS A 142 -7.16 -8.26 3.88
N LEU A 143 -5.96 -7.66 3.83
CA LEU A 143 -5.27 -7.35 2.59
C LEU A 143 -4.83 -8.62 1.82
N LEU A 144 -5.08 -9.80 2.37
CA LEU A 144 -5.08 -11.06 1.64
C LEU A 144 -5.99 -11.03 0.40
N GLY A 145 -7.08 -10.25 0.43
CA GLY A 145 -7.95 -10.01 -0.73
C GLY A 145 -7.37 -9.07 -1.79
N ALA A 146 -6.21 -8.46 -1.55
CA ALA A 146 -5.61 -7.52 -2.50
C ALA A 146 -4.89 -8.24 -3.64
N LYS A 147 -5.31 -8.00 -4.89
CA LYS A 147 -4.78 -8.65 -6.11
C LYS A 147 -3.26 -8.84 -6.18
N ARG A 148 -2.48 -7.83 -5.75
CA ARG A 148 -1.02 -7.83 -5.90
C ARG A 148 -0.24 -8.34 -4.70
N ARG A 149 -0.72 -8.07 -3.47
CA ARG A 149 0.03 -8.35 -2.24
C ARG A 149 -0.53 -9.52 -1.45
N GLY A 150 -1.82 -9.81 -1.65
CA GLY A 150 -2.51 -10.92 -1.01
C GLY A 150 -1.85 -12.26 -1.27
N PRO A 151 -1.55 -12.63 -2.55
CA PRO A 151 -0.89 -13.90 -2.84
C PRO A 151 0.47 -14.04 -2.15
N THR A 152 1.26 -12.96 -2.11
CA THR A 152 2.54 -12.94 -1.42
C THR A 152 2.38 -13.15 0.08
N LEU A 153 1.47 -12.41 0.73
CA LEU A 153 1.21 -12.57 2.16
C LEU A 153 0.79 -14.01 2.48
N GLU A 154 -0.14 -14.54 1.71
CA GLU A 154 -0.71 -15.87 1.86
C GLU A 154 0.37 -16.97 1.75
N VAL A 155 1.18 -16.96 0.68
CA VAL A 155 2.26 -17.93 0.46
C VAL A 155 3.38 -17.78 1.49
N THR A 156 3.72 -16.54 1.86
CA THR A 156 4.74 -16.26 2.89
C THR A 156 4.33 -16.89 4.22
N LEU A 157 3.09 -16.65 4.67
CA LEU A 157 2.62 -17.17 5.95
C LEU A 157 2.50 -18.69 5.95
N ALA A 158 1.99 -19.28 4.86
CA ALA A 158 1.97 -20.73 4.68
C ALA A 158 3.38 -21.34 4.76
N THR A 159 4.37 -20.70 4.12
CA THR A 159 5.76 -21.16 4.13
C THR A 159 6.40 -21.03 5.52
N LEU A 160 6.15 -19.93 6.23
CA LEU A 160 6.64 -19.72 7.60
C LEU A 160 6.11 -20.79 8.55
N ARG A 161 4.80 -21.05 8.55
CA ARG A 161 4.18 -22.11 9.38
C ARG A 161 4.69 -23.50 9.02
N ARG A 162 4.95 -23.77 7.74
CA ARG A 162 5.53 -25.05 7.30
C ARG A 162 6.98 -25.22 7.78
N ARG A 163 7.79 -24.16 7.78
CA ARG A 163 9.18 -24.19 8.25
C ARG A 163 9.29 -24.24 9.78
N ASN A 164 8.39 -23.54 10.46
CA ASN A 164 8.35 -23.40 11.91
C ASN A 164 7.01 -23.94 12.44
N PRO A 165 6.88 -25.26 12.69
CA PRO A 165 5.60 -25.86 13.08
C PRO A 165 5.03 -25.36 14.42
N ASP A 166 5.88 -24.85 15.30
CA ASP A 166 5.51 -24.28 16.60
C ASP A 166 5.39 -22.74 16.56
N LEU A 167 5.36 -22.13 15.37
CA LEU A 167 5.28 -20.68 15.19
C LEU A 167 3.92 -20.14 15.61
N GLN A 168 3.90 -19.34 16.67
CA GLN A 168 2.69 -18.59 17.03
C GLN A 168 2.35 -17.61 15.90
N THR A 169 1.10 -17.65 15.43
CA THR A 169 0.57 -16.77 14.40
C THR A 169 -0.51 -15.86 14.98
N VAL A 170 -0.28 -14.55 14.94
CA VAL A 170 -1.26 -13.54 15.36
C VAL A 170 -1.63 -12.67 14.16
N ALA A 171 -2.88 -12.75 13.70
CA ALA A 171 -3.35 -11.97 12.58
C ALA A 171 -4.28 -10.85 13.04
N LEU A 172 -3.99 -9.61 12.66
CA LEU A 172 -4.77 -8.44 13.01
C LEU A 172 -5.56 -8.00 11.78
N SER A 173 -6.88 -7.85 11.93
CA SER A 173 -7.75 -7.45 10.82
C SER A 173 -8.69 -6.31 11.23
N ALA A 174 -9.08 -5.47 10.27
CA ALA A 174 -10.35 -4.78 10.33
C ALA A 174 -11.52 -5.80 10.26
N THR A 175 -12.72 -5.36 10.63
CA THR A 175 -13.94 -6.16 10.48
C THR A 175 -14.16 -6.52 9.01
N VAL A 176 -14.42 -7.79 8.73
CA VAL A 176 -14.71 -8.38 7.41
C VAL A 176 -15.88 -9.36 7.55
N ASP A 177 -16.51 -9.79 6.46
CA ASP A 177 -17.67 -10.70 6.50
C ASP A 177 -17.32 -12.16 6.87
N ASN A 178 -16.08 -12.61 6.58
CA ASN A 178 -15.63 -13.99 6.80
C ASN A 178 -14.40 -14.13 7.73
N PRO A 179 -14.38 -13.51 8.93
CA PRO A 179 -13.23 -13.58 9.82
C PRO A 179 -13.01 -15.01 10.34
N ASP A 180 -14.08 -15.81 10.46
CA ASP A 180 -14.01 -17.24 10.77
C ASP A 180 -13.20 -18.02 9.73
N ALA A 181 -13.33 -17.69 8.44
CA ALA A 181 -12.56 -18.37 7.39
C ALA A 181 -11.06 -18.15 7.56
N ILE A 182 -10.66 -16.92 7.93
CA ILE A 182 -9.25 -16.58 8.20
C ILE A 182 -8.76 -17.31 9.46
N ALA A 183 -9.58 -17.35 10.51
CA ALA A 183 -9.25 -18.07 11.75
C ALA A 183 -9.12 -19.58 11.52
N ASP A 184 -10.04 -20.18 10.78
CA ASP A 184 -10.02 -21.60 10.41
C ASP A 184 -8.79 -21.94 9.55
N TRP A 185 -8.41 -21.07 8.62
CA TRP A 185 -7.19 -21.26 7.82
C TRP A 185 -5.93 -21.32 8.69
N LEU A 186 -5.84 -20.42 9.67
CA LEU A 186 -4.71 -20.30 10.59
C LEU A 186 -4.84 -21.22 11.81
N ASP A 187 -5.86 -22.07 11.87
CA ASP A 187 -6.15 -22.93 13.03
C ASP A 187 -6.13 -22.12 14.37
N ALA A 188 -6.66 -20.90 14.33
CA ALA A 188 -6.49 -19.86 15.34
C ALA A 188 -7.79 -19.56 16.11
N ALA A 189 -7.65 -19.04 17.34
CA ALA A 189 -8.79 -18.52 18.08
C ALA A 189 -9.25 -17.18 17.50
N LEU A 190 -10.54 -17.08 17.15
CA LEU A 190 -11.13 -15.82 16.68
C LEU A 190 -11.53 -14.92 17.85
N VAL A 191 -11.03 -13.68 17.82
CA VAL A 191 -11.45 -12.57 18.67
C VAL A 191 -12.11 -11.53 17.78
N GLU A 192 -13.43 -11.57 17.76
CA GLU A 192 -14.26 -10.61 17.03
C GLU A 192 -14.93 -9.65 18.01
N SER A 193 -14.91 -8.36 17.68
CA SER A 193 -15.57 -7.34 18.48
C SER A 193 -15.76 -6.04 17.72
N GLU A 194 -16.94 -5.44 17.81
CA GLU A 194 -17.24 -4.11 17.27
C GLU A 194 -16.89 -2.96 18.22
N TRP A 195 -16.44 -3.27 19.45
CA TRP A 195 -16.11 -2.26 20.46
C TRP A 195 -15.06 -1.27 19.97
N ARG A 196 -15.29 0.02 20.23
CA ARG A 196 -14.38 1.14 19.98
C ARG A 196 -14.24 2.01 21.24
N PRO A 197 -13.08 2.69 21.42
CA PRO A 197 -12.88 3.60 22.56
C PRO A 197 -13.72 4.88 22.48
N VAL A 198 -14.14 5.27 21.27
CA VAL A 198 -14.99 6.43 21.00
C VAL A 198 -16.13 5.95 20.11
N ASP A 199 -17.36 6.30 20.47
CA ASP A 199 -18.55 5.95 19.70
C ASP A 199 -18.48 6.63 18.32
N LEU A 200 -18.85 5.90 17.27
CA LEU A 200 -18.85 6.38 15.90
C LEU A 200 -20.29 6.58 15.43
N ARG A 201 -20.59 7.76 14.90
CA ARG A 201 -21.83 8.03 14.16
C ARG A 201 -21.53 8.06 12.67
N THR A 202 -22.24 7.27 11.88
CA THR A 202 -22.08 7.25 10.43
C THR A 202 -23.33 7.84 9.78
N GLY A 203 -23.17 8.83 8.91
CA GLY A 203 -24.29 9.55 8.30
C GLY A 203 -24.08 9.84 6.83
N VAL A 204 -25.18 10.15 6.15
CA VAL A 204 -25.18 10.60 4.74
C VAL A 204 -25.62 12.07 4.70
N ALA A 205 -24.83 12.91 4.03
CA ALA A 205 -25.09 14.32 3.83
C ALA A 205 -25.68 14.56 2.43
N VAL A 206 -26.75 15.34 2.33
CA VAL A 206 -27.29 15.87 1.06
C VAL A 206 -27.56 17.36 1.24
N GLY A 207 -26.95 18.19 0.39
CA GLY A 207 -26.91 19.64 0.58
C GLY A 207 -26.23 20.00 1.90
N GLY A 208 -26.96 20.47 2.91
CA GLY A 208 -26.42 20.77 4.24
C GLY A 208 -26.87 19.81 5.35
N GLU A 209 -27.70 18.82 5.03
CA GLU A 209 -28.39 17.99 6.02
C GLU A 209 -27.77 16.61 6.12
N VAL A 210 -27.32 16.23 7.31
CA VAL A 210 -26.76 14.92 7.64
C VAL A 210 -27.75 14.13 8.46
N GLY A 211 -28.08 12.91 8.02
CA GLY A 211 -28.82 11.94 8.82
C GLY A 211 -27.92 10.79 9.26
N PHE A 212 -27.70 10.64 10.57
CA PHE A 212 -26.88 9.59 11.16
C PHE A 212 -27.64 8.28 11.39
N ASP A 213 -26.90 7.19 11.52
CA ASP A 213 -27.35 5.84 11.88
C ASP A 213 -28.01 5.74 13.27
N ASP A 214 -27.56 6.56 14.22
CA ASP A 214 -28.15 6.64 15.57
C ASP A 214 -29.48 7.44 15.63
N GLY A 215 -29.97 7.92 14.49
CA GLY A 215 -31.20 8.70 14.36
C GLY A 215 -31.04 10.19 14.69
N THR A 216 -29.83 10.65 15.01
CA THR A 216 -29.54 12.09 15.13
C THR A 216 -29.31 12.73 13.77
N SER A 217 -29.33 14.06 13.72
CA SER A 217 -29.07 14.84 12.52
C SER A 217 -28.19 16.04 12.81
N LEU A 218 -27.44 16.47 11.80
CA LEU A 218 -26.63 17.69 11.78
C LEU A 218 -27.03 18.52 10.56
N SER A 219 -27.15 19.83 10.73
CA SER A 219 -27.42 20.75 9.64
C SER A 219 -26.29 21.77 9.59
N VAL A 220 -25.63 21.91 8.45
CA VAL A 220 -24.60 22.91 8.19
C VAL A 220 -25.08 23.93 7.15
N ASP A 221 -24.63 25.17 7.28
CA ASP A 221 -24.96 26.23 6.34
C ASP A 221 -24.02 26.12 5.12
N VAL A 222 -24.58 25.66 3.99
CA VAL A 222 -23.88 25.62 2.72
C VAL A 222 -24.21 26.94 2.02
N GLY A 223 -23.20 27.78 1.81
CA GLY A 223 -23.36 29.09 1.18
C GLY A 223 -24.03 29.00 -0.20
N PRO A 224 -24.51 30.13 -0.76
CA PRO A 224 -25.07 30.13 -2.11
C PRO A 224 -24.02 29.64 -3.10
N ASP A 225 -24.41 28.71 -3.96
CA ASP A 225 -23.55 28.14 -5.01
C ASP A 225 -23.11 29.26 -5.99
N GLU A 226 -21.91 29.82 -5.79
CA GLU A 226 -21.36 30.87 -6.66
C GLU A 226 -20.91 30.30 -8.01
N THR A 227 -20.84 28.97 -8.17
CA THR A 227 -20.50 28.28 -9.42
C THR A 227 -21.67 28.18 -10.41
N ALA A 228 -22.91 28.46 -9.98
CA ALA A 228 -24.09 28.48 -10.83
C ALA A 228 -24.23 29.74 -11.72
N GLY A 229 -23.15 30.51 -11.95
CA GLY A 229 -23.16 31.79 -12.67
C GLY A 229 -22.33 31.83 -13.96
N ASP A 230 -23.01 31.86 -15.12
CA ASP A 230 -22.61 32.39 -16.44
C ASP A 230 -21.15 32.15 -16.93
N GLY A 231 -20.87 30.95 -17.46
CA GLY A 231 -19.64 30.62 -18.18
C GLY A 231 -19.85 30.41 -19.70
N ASP A 232 -19.39 31.37 -20.50
CA ASP A 232 -19.34 31.34 -21.97
C ASP A 232 -18.41 30.21 -22.51
N GLY A 233 -18.98 29.25 -23.26
CA GLY A 233 -18.38 28.72 -24.49
C GLY A 233 -17.09 27.88 -24.44
N GLY A 234 -16.80 27.13 -23.38
CA GLY A 234 -15.67 26.17 -23.34
C GLY A 234 -16.08 24.74 -23.70
N GLU A 235 -15.35 24.09 -24.62
CA GLU A 235 -15.63 22.75 -25.17
C GLU A 235 -16.02 21.68 -24.13
N ALA A 236 -17.17 21.04 -24.38
CA ALA A 236 -17.73 19.95 -23.59
C ALA A 236 -16.71 18.83 -23.34
N ARG A 237 -16.47 18.53 -22.06
CA ARG A 237 -15.88 17.26 -21.63
C ARG A 237 -17.04 16.29 -21.44
N ASP A 238 -17.02 15.17 -22.16
CA ASP A 238 -17.99 14.09 -21.98
C ASP A 238 -17.87 13.50 -20.57
N GLY A 239 -18.91 13.68 -19.76
CA GLY A 239 -19.07 13.08 -18.44
C GLY A 239 -20.15 13.80 -17.62
N ASP A 240 -21.36 13.23 -17.62
CA ASP A 240 -22.50 13.46 -16.72
C ASP A 240 -22.56 14.83 -16.04
N ALA A 241 -23.16 15.81 -16.72
CA ALA A 241 -23.74 16.96 -16.05
C ALA A 241 -25.09 16.53 -15.49
N ASP A 242 -25.14 16.19 -14.20
CA ASP A 242 -26.40 15.98 -13.48
C ASP A 242 -27.04 17.34 -13.18
N ASP A 243 -28.19 17.62 -13.80
CA ASP A 243 -29.10 18.72 -13.49
C ASP A 243 -29.79 18.44 -12.13
N THR A 244 -29.04 18.42 -11.03
CA THR A 244 -29.61 18.38 -9.67
C THR A 244 -29.50 19.76 -9.02
N ASP A 245 -30.58 20.23 -8.38
CA ASP A 245 -30.61 21.49 -7.59
C ASP A 245 -29.81 21.37 -6.26
N ASP A 246 -29.02 20.30 -6.09
CA ASP A 246 -28.26 20.04 -4.88
C ASP A 246 -26.95 20.84 -4.88
N PRO A 247 -26.52 21.42 -3.73
CA PRO A 247 -25.25 22.11 -3.61
C PRO A 247 -24.05 21.23 -3.99
N ASP A 248 -23.04 21.82 -4.63
CA ASP A 248 -21.81 21.13 -5.01
C ASP A 248 -21.17 20.39 -3.82
N ALA A 249 -20.76 19.14 -4.05
CA ALA A 249 -20.20 18.27 -3.01
C ALA A 249 -18.94 18.86 -2.33
N THR A 250 -18.21 19.74 -3.02
CA THR A 250 -17.07 20.48 -2.45
C THR A 250 -17.53 21.49 -1.42
N GLU A 251 -18.61 22.23 -1.70
CA GLU A 251 -19.17 23.21 -0.77
C GLU A 251 -19.83 22.54 0.44
N VAL A 252 -20.51 21.40 0.23
CA VAL A 252 -21.01 20.57 1.33
C VAL A 252 -19.86 20.10 2.23
N THR A 253 -18.77 19.63 1.61
CA THR A 253 -17.57 19.20 2.33
C THR A 253 -16.93 20.36 3.09
N ALA A 254 -16.84 21.54 2.48
CA ALA A 254 -16.29 22.73 3.10
C ALA A 254 -17.08 23.17 4.34
N ALA A 255 -18.41 23.20 4.24
CA ALA A 255 -19.29 23.53 5.36
C ALA A 255 -19.15 22.51 6.51
N LEU A 256 -19.08 21.21 6.20
CA LEU A 256 -18.85 20.15 7.19
C LEU A 256 -17.48 20.27 7.86
N VAL A 257 -16.44 20.65 7.12
CA VAL A 257 -15.11 20.85 7.72
C VAL A 257 -15.10 22.08 8.62
N ALA A 258 -15.63 23.21 8.15
CA ALA A 258 -15.69 24.46 8.90
C ALA A 258 -16.46 24.31 10.22
N ASP A 259 -17.61 23.63 10.21
CA ASP A 259 -18.41 23.34 11.41
C ASP A 259 -17.61 22.56 12.46
N ALA A 260 -16.95 21.47 12.07
CA ALA A 260 -16.16 20.67 12.99
C ALA A 260 -14.93 21.43 13.54
N VAL A 261 -14.31 22.29 12.72
CA VAL A 261 -13.15 23.11 13.11
C VAL A 261 -13.57 24.24 14.06
N ALA A 262 -14.72 24.89 13.83
CA ALA A 262 -15.26 25.90 14.74
C ALA A 262 -15.48 25.35 16.17
N ASP A 263 -15.74 24.05 16.26
CA ASP A 263 -15.89 23.27 17.49
C ASP A 263 -14.55 22.73 18.06
N GLY A 264 -13.41 23.17 17.52
CA GLY A 264 -12.06 22.75 17.93
C GLY A 264 -11.65 21.35 17.46
N GLY A 265 -12.41 20.77 16.53
CA GLY A 265 -12.12 19.50 15.88
C GLY A 265 -11.06 19.61 14.79
N GLN A 266 -10.53 18.46 14.38
CA GLN A 266 -9.79 18.32 13.13
C GLN A 266 -10.57 17.38 12.20
N CYS A 267 -10.34 17.50 10.90
CA CYS A 267 -11.08 16.79 9.87
C CYS A 267 -10.17 15.99 8.94
N LEU A 268 -10.67 14.86 8.45
CA LEU A 268 -10.13 14.21 7.25
C LEU A 268 -11.20 14.27 6.16
N ALA A 269 -10.84 14.72 4.96
CA ALA A 269 -11.71 14.73 3.80
C ALA A 269 -11.16 13.79 2.72
N PHE A 270 -11.88 12.71 2.41
CA PHE A 270 -11.48 11.73 1.42
C PHE A 270 -12.13 12.00 0.06
N VAL A 271 -11.32 11.97 -0.99
CA VAL A 271 -11.71 12.23 -2.39
C VAL A 271 -11.10 11.20 -3.34
N ARG A 272 -11.69 11.06 -4.54
CA ARG A 272 -11.38 9.96 -5.47
C ARG A 272 -10.04 10.06 -6.18
N SER A 273 -9.44 11.25 -6.28
CA SER A 273 -8.22 11.46 -7.06
C SER A 273 -7.27 12.47 -6.44
N ARG A 274 -6.01 12.42 -6.89
CA ARG A 274 -4.95 13.35 -6.43
C ARG A 274 -5.30 14.80 -6.71
N ARG A 275 -5.85 15.06 -7.91
CA ARG A 275 -6.27 16.39 -8.33
C ARG A 275 -7.36 16.93 -7.42
N GLU A 276 -8.39 16.13 -7.18
CA GLU A 276 -9.50 16.50 -6.29
C GLU A 276 -9.03 16.80 -4.87
N ALA A 277 -7.98 16.12 -4.39
CA ALA A 277 -7.42 16.37 -3.05
C ALA A 277 -6.75 17.74 -2.98
N VAL A 278 -6.05 18.14 -4.05
CA VAL A 278 -5.46 19.48 -4.17
C VAL A 278 -6.57 20.52 -4.32
N ASP A 279 -7.50 20.32 -5.25
CA ASP A 279 -8.58 21.28 -5.54
C ASP A 279 -9.44 21.55 -4.28
N LEU A 280 -9.79 20.51 -3.52
CA LEU A 280 -10.52 20.66 -2.24
C LEU A 280 -9.67 21.35 -1.17
N ALA A 281 -8.38 21.05 -1.06
CA ALA A 281 -7.50 21.70 -0.09
C ALA A 281 -7.31 23.20 -0.38
N GLU A 282 -7.17 23.57 -1.66
CA GLU A 282 -7.10 24.97 -2.09
C GLU A 282 -8.40 25.72 -1.76
N ARG A 283 -9.57 25.11 -2.01
CA ARG A 283 -10.86 25.69 -1.62
C ARG A 283 -10.99 25.88 -0.11
N LEU A 284 -10.62 24.88 0.69
CA LEU A 284 -10.66 24.95 2.15
C LEU A 284 -9.64 25.95 2.73
N ALA A 285 -8.56 26.26 2.02
CA ALA A 285 -7.58 27.26 2.45
C ALA A 285 -8.20 28.67 2.52
N GLU A 286 -9.30 28.92 1.83
CA GLU A 286 -10.03 30.19 1.84
C GLU A 286 -10.93 30.37 3.09
N GLU A 287 -11.19 29.28 3.84
CA GLU A 287 -12.09 29.27 5.01
C GLU A 287 -11.46 29.82 6.31
N GLY A 288 -10.16 30.14 6.28
CA GLY A 288 -9.46 30.68 7.46
C GLY A 288 -9.33 29.67 8.62
N LEU A 289 -9.22 28.37 8.31
CA LEU A 289 -9.25 27.29 9.30
C LEU A 289 -8.11 27.36 10.32
N ALA A 290 -6.90 27.79 9.91
CA ALA A 290 -5.80 28.01 10.85
C ALA A 290 -6.15 29.00 11.96
N ALA A 291 -6.83 30.10 11.62
CA ALA A 291 -7.25 31.11 12.58
C ALA A 291 -8.40 30.61 13.47
N ALA A 292 -9.32 29.83 12.91
CA ALA A 292 -10.40 29.20 13.68
C ALA A 292 -9.87 28.22 14.74
N LEU A 293 -8.79 27.49 14.43
CA LEU A 293 -8.13 26.57 15.36
C LEU A 293 -7.05 27.24 16.25
N GLY A 294 -6.61 28.45 15.90
CA GLY A 294 -5.55 29.19 16.60
C GLY A 294 -4.16 28.56 16.43
N VAL A 295 -3.86 28.07 15.22
CA VAL A 295 -2.64 27.31 14.88
C VAL A 295 -1.77 27.99 13.83
N GLU A 296 -1.97 29.28 13.56
CA GLU A 296 -1.33 29.99 12.44
C GLU A 296 0.21 29.90 12.45
N ASP A 297 0.84 30.05 13.62
CA ASP A 297 2.29 29.97 13.76
C ASP A 297 2.83 28.56 13.49
N ALA A 298 2.11 27.52 13.97
CA ALA A 298 2.51 26.13 13.80
C ALA A 298 2.28 25.65 12.36
N ALA A 299 1.14 26.02 11.78
CA ALA A 299 0.81 25.86 10.37
C ALA A 299 1.88 26.49 9.45
N ALA A 300 2.35 27.70 9.79
CA ALA A 300 3.43 28.37 9.06
C ALA A 300 4.76 27.61 9.17
N ALA A 301 5.11 27.08 10.35
CA ALA A 301 6.32 26.28 10.53
C ALA A 301 6.29 24.98 9.70
N ALA A 302 5.14 24.28 9.69
CA ALA A 302 4.95 23.09 8.85
C ALA A 302 5.08 23.42 7.35
N ALA A 303 4.56 24.58 6.91
CA ALA A 303 4.71 25.04 5.53
C ALA A 303 6.17 25.35 5.15
N GLU A 304 6.96 25.91 6.08
CA GLU A 304 8.39 26.12 5.88
C GLU A 304 9.15 24.80 5.76
N GLU A 305 8.83 23.81 6.61
CA GLU A 305 9.41 22.47 6.53
C GLU A 305 9.07 21.78 5.19
N ALA A 306 7.81 21.84 4.76
CA ALA A 306 7.38 21.31 3.46
C ALA A 306 8.13 21.99 2.29
N THR A 307 8.32 23.31 2.34
CA THR A 307 9.10 24.05 1.33
C THR A 307 10.57 23.60 1.29
N GLY A 308 11.09 23.07 2.39
CA GLY A 308 12.45 22.54 2.48
C GLY A 308 12.66 21.18 1.80
N VAL A 309 11.58 20.47 1.43
CA VAL A 309 11.66 19.12 0.85
C VAL A 309 12.02 19.14 -0.64
N ASP A 310 11.37 20.00 -1.44
CA ASP A 310 11.70 20.28 -2.84
C ASP A 310 11.15 21.64 -3.32
N GLY A 311 11.51 22.06 -4.53
CA GLY A 311 11.09 23.32 -5.12
C GLY A 311 9.92 23.20 -6.11
N THR A 312 9.19 22.08 -6.14
CA THR A 312 8.18 21.78 -7.16
C THR A 312 6.91 22.61 -6.99
N MET A 313 6.11 22.73 -8.07
CA MET A 313 4.80 23.40 -7.98
C MET A 313 3.87 22.71 -6.98
N THR A 314 3.85 21.37 -6.95
CA THR A 314 3.05 20.61 -5.98
C THR A 314 3.52 20.87 -4.54
N GLY A 315 4.82 20.92 -4.28
CA GLY A 315 5.36 21.27 -2.96
C GLY A 315 4.97 22.68 -2.51
N ARG A 316 4.98 23.65 -3.44
CA ARG A 316 4.52 25.03 -3.17
C ARG A 316 3.03 25.09 -2.87
N GLN A 317 2.19 24.42 -3.67
CA GLN A 317 0.75 24.33 -3.42
C GLN A 317 0.47 23.74 -2.03
N LEU A 318 1.21 22.69 -1.65
CA LEU A 318 1.09 22.09 -0.32
C LEU A 318 1.45 23.10 0.78
N ALA A 319 2.57 23.81 0.64
CA ALA A 319 3.00 24.82 1.60
C ALA A 319 1.98 25.98 1.70
N ASP A 320 1.39 26.42 0.59
CA ASP A 320 0.37 27.46 0.56
C ASP A 320 -0.90 27.02 1.32
N CYS A 321 -1.36 25.79 1.09
CA CYS A 321 -2.47 25.22 1.86
C CYS A 321 -2.12 25.11 3.35
N LEU A 322 -0.90 24.62 3.67
CA LEU A 322 -0.46 24.42 5.06
C LEU A 322 -0.53 25.70 5.86
N ARG A 323 -0.14 26.85 5.29
CA ARG A 323 -0.25 28.16 5.96
C ARG A 323 -1.69 28.54 6.33
N ALA A 324 -2.67 28.03 5.60
CA ALA A 324 -4.09 28.22 5.91
C ALA A 324 -4.65 27.16 6.88
N GLY A 325 -3.80 26.23 7.36
CA GLY A 325 -4.19 25.15 8.27
C GLY A 325 -4.81 23.96 7.55
N VAL A 326 -4.57 23.80 6.25
CA VAL A 326 -5.10 22.70 5.43
C VAL A 326 -3.95 21.99 4.71
N ALA A 327 -4.04 20.69 4.52
CA ALA A 327 -3.07 19.95 3.71
C ALA A 327 -3.79 19.03 2.73
N PHE A 328 -3.10 18.65 1.65
CA PHE A 328 -3.49 17.52 0.84
C PHE A 328 -2.50 16.36 1.01
N HIS A 329 -2.97 15.11 0.89
CA HIS A 329 -2.16 13.90 1.05
C HIS A 329 -2.48 12.85 -0.01
N HIS A 330 -1.48 12.48 -0.79
CA HIS A 330 -1.58 11.43 -1.80
C HIS A 330 -0.21 10.88 -2.23
N ALA A 331 -0.19 9.77 -2.96
CA ALA A 331 1.04 9.11 -3.44
C ALA A 331 1.95 10.01 -4.31
N GLY A 332 1.41 11.01 -4.99
CA GLY A 332 2.21 11.95 -5.80
C GLY A 332 3.11 12.91 -5.00
N LEU A 333 2.94 13.01 -3.67
CA LEU A 333 3.85 13.76 -2.80
C LEU A 333 5.13 12.94 -2.54
N ARG A 334 6.24 13.61 -2.22
CA ARG A 334 7.44 12.92 -1.72
C ARG A 334 7.20 12.40 -0.30
N SER A 335 8.00 11.43 0.13
CA SER A 335 7.94 10.89 1.50
C SER A 335 8.13 11.96 2.57
N GLY A 336 9.04 12.91 2.35
CA GLY A 336 9.26 14.07 3.22
C GLY A 336 8.00 14.93 3.39
N HIS A 337 7.33 15.29 2.29
CA HIS A 337 6.07 16.04 2.34
C HIS A 337 4.98 15.31 3.13
N ARG A 338 4.80 14.01 2.89
CA ARG A 338 3.83 13.20 3.65
C ARG A 338 4.14 13.18 5.14
N ALA A 339 5.41 13.01 5.51
CA ALA A 339 5.83 13.01 6.91
C ALA A 339 5.54 14.34 7.62
N VAL A 340 5.73 15.48 6.95
CA VAL A 340 5.36 16.81 7.47
C VAL A 340 3.86 16.90 7.72
N VAL A 341 3.04 16.55 6.72
CA VAL A 341 1.57 16.59 6.84
C VAL A 341 1.06 15.70 7.97
N GLU A 342 1.56 14.47 8.04
CA GLU A 342 1.16 13.49 9.06
C GLU A 342 1.56 13.93 10.47
N SER A 343 2.75 14.52 10.62
CA SER A 343 3.24 15.02 11.91
C SER A 343 2.47 16.27 12.34
N ALA A 344 2.31 17.25 11.46
CA ALA A 344 1.56 18.48 11.73
C ALA A 344 0.11 18.19 12.11
N PHE A 345 -0.54 17.21 11.47
CA PHE A 345 -1.90 16.82 11.86
C PHE A 345 -1.95 16.12 13.22
N ARG A 346 -1.00 15.23 13.52
CA ARG A 346 -0.90 14.54 14.82
C ARG A 346 -0.63 15.52 15.96
N GLU A 347 0.19 16.54 15.71
CA GLU A 347 0.54 17.60 16.66
C GLU A 347 -0.55 18.68 16.81
N ARG A 348 -1.60 18.59 15.97
CA ARG A 348 -2.74 19.51 15.89
C ARG A 348 -2.41 20.89 15.35
N ASP A 349 -1.40 20.98 14.50
CA ASP A 349 -0.97 22.21 13.84
C ASP A 349 -1.77 22.48 12.55
N VAL A 350 -2.48 21.47 12.05
CA VAL A 350 -3.30 21.52 10.82
C VAL A 350 -4.72 21.08 11.12
N ALA A 351 -5.70 21.82 10.59
CA ALA A 351 -7.12 21.62 10.81
C ALA A 351 -7.70 20.47 9.98
N CYS A 352 -7.29 20.35 8.72
CA CYS A 352 -7.87 19.39 7.78
C CYS A 352 -6.81 18.77 6.86
N ILE A 353 -6.93 17.47 6.59
CA ILE A 353 -6.23 16.81 5.49
C ILE A 353 -7.25 16.37 4.43
N CYS A 354 -7.06 16.82 3.20
CA CYS A 354 -7.74 16.32 2.00
C CYS A 354 -6.91 15.17 1.39
N ALA A 355 -7.43 13.95 1.35
CA ALA A 355 -6.62 12.79 0.99
C ALA A 355 -7.31 11.85 -0.01
N THR A 356 -6.48 11.16 -0.78
CA THR A 356 -6.94 9.94 -1.45
C THR A 356 -7.09 8.78 -0.44
N PRO A 357 -7.89 7.74 -0.73
CA PRO A 357 -8.10 6.58 0.15
C PRO A 357 -6.83 5.93 0.71
N THR A 358 -5.70 6.09 0.03
CA THR A 358 -4.39 5.59 0.46
C THR A 358 -3.98 6.02 1.86
N LEU A 359 -4.46 7.16 2.37
CA LEU A 359 -4.18 7.60 3.75
C LEU A 359 -4.93 6.76 4.80
N ALA A 360 -6.10 6.21 4.45
CA ALA A 360 -6.89 5.38 5.37
C ALA A 360 -6.17 4.09 5.75
N ALA A 361 -5.33 3.58 4.84
CA ALA A 361 -4.44 2.46 5.09
C ALA A 361 -3.14 2.96 5.75
N GLY A 362 -3.03 2.75 7.05
CA GLY A 362 -1.71 2.70 7.67
C GLY A 362 -1.08 3.99 8.16
N VAL A 363 -1.85 5.02 8.51
CA VAL A 363 -1.34 6.12 9.32
C VAL A 363 -2.25 6.33 10.52
N ASN A 364 -1.69 6.44 11.72
CA ASN A 364 -2.46 6.73 12.93
C ASN A 364 -2.77 8.23 13.08
N VAL A 365 -3.71 8.72 12.25
CA VAL A 365 -4.21 10.11 12.26
C VAL A 365 -5.72 10.15 12.54
N PRO A 366 -6.18 9.98 13.79
CA PRO A 366 -7.59 10.10 14.12
C PRO A 366 -8.05 11.57 14.04
N ALA A 367 -9.29 11.79 13.64
CA ALA A 367 -9.91 13.11 13.48
C ALA A 367 -11.27 13.15 14.17
N ARG A 368 -11.79 14.35 14.51
CA ARG A 368 -13.14 14.44 15.09
C ARG A 368 -14.18 14.04 14.05
N ARG A 369 -14.05 14.58 12.84
CA ARG A 369 -14.94 14.31 11.71
C ARG A 369 -14.16 13.74 10.53
N VAL A 370 -14.70 12.72 9.89
CA VAL A 370 -14.26 12.21 8.60
C VAL A 370 -15.36 12.50 7.59
N VAL A 371 -15.01 13.11 6.47
CA VAL A 371 -15.92 13.35 5.35
C VAL A 371 -15.44 12.52 4.17
N VAL A 372 -16.24 11.59 3.67
CA VAL A 372 -15.97 10.85 2.43
C VAL A 372 -16.81 11.50 1.34
N ARG A 373 -16.18 12.37 0.56
CA ARG A 373 -16.87 13.15 -0.48
C ARG A 373 -17.23 12.27 -1.68
N ASP A 374 -16.29 11.41 -2.10
CA ASP A 374 -16.44 10.60 -3.30
C ASP A 374 -16.43 9.10 -2.95
N GLN A 375 -17.47 8.36 -3.32
CA GLN A 375 -17.58 6.91 -3.04
C GLN A 375 -17.42 6.04 -4.28
N ARG A 376 -17.03 6.64 -5.42
CA ARG A 376 -16.76 5.95 -6.69
C ARG A 376 -15.39 6.33 -7.23
N ARG A 377 -14.68 5.37 -7.82
CA ARG A 377 -13.37 5.57 -8.44
C ARG A 377 -13.25 4.90 -9.80
N TYR A 378 -12.38 5.44 -10.64
CA TYR A 378 -12.06 4.86 -11.94
C TYR A 378 -11.06 3.71 -11.77
N GLY A 379 -11.36 2.56 -12.34
CA GLY A 379 -10.46 1.40 -12.39
C GLY A 379 -10.43 0.77 -13.78
N GLU A 380 -9.85 -0.43 -13.90
CA GLU A 380 -9.67 -1.15 -15.18
C GLU A 380 -11.01 -1.42 -15.90
N GLY A 381 -12.12 -1.52 -15.17
CA GLY A 381 -13.48 -1.70 -15.71
C GLY A 381 -14.31 -0.43 -15.82
N GLY A 382 -13.70 0.76 -15.64
CA GLY A 382 -14.40 2.05 -15.58
C GLY A 382 -14.77 2.49 -14.17
N MET A 383 -15.80 3.34 -14.03
CA MET A 383 -16.24 3.88 -12.75
C MET A 383 -16.96 2.82 -11.91
N SER A 384 -16.39 2.51 -10.75
CA SER A 384 -16.89 1.51 -9.81
C SER A 384 -17.04 2.09 -8.40
N TRP A 385 -17.90 1.50 -7.59
CA TRP A 385 -18.00 1.83 -6.16
C TRP A 385 -16.71 1.44 -5.44
N ILE A 386 -16.32 2.24 -4.45
CA ILE A 386 -15.25 1.87 -3.53
C ILE A 386 -15.74 0.65 -2.70
N PRO A 387 -14.87 -0.33 -2.39
CA PRO A 387 -15.23 -1.42 -1.49
C PRO A 387 -15.71 -0.88 -0.13
N THR A 388 -16.75 -1.49 0.44
CA THR A 388 -17.32 -1.13 1.74
C THR A 388 -16.25 -1.19 2.83
N LEU A 389 -15.38 -2.20 2.81
CA LEU A 389 -14.25 -2.30 3.74
C LEU A 389 -13.34 -1.06 3.70
N GLU A 390 -13.04 -0.53 2.51
CA GLU A 390 -12.16 0.63 2.34
C GLU A 390 -12.82 1.92 2.86
N VAL A 391 -14.12 2.11 2.62
CA VAL A 391 -14.89 3.23 3.18
C VAL A 391 -15.01 3.12 4.70
N HIS A 392 -15.27 1.93 5.24
CA HIS A 392 -15.31 1.70 6.69
C HIS A 392 -13.98 1.97 7.36
N GLN A 393 -12.85 1.70 6.69
CA GLN A 393 -11.52 2.08 7.18
C GLN A 393 -11.33 3.60 7.25
N MET A 394 -11.86 4.36 6.27
CA MET A 394 -11.89 5.82 6.33
C MET A 394 -12.73 6.29 7.51
N CYS A 395 -13.99 5.83 7.60
CA CYS A 395 -14.92 6.19 8.67
C CYS A 395 -14.36 5.86 10.06
N GLY A 396 -13.64 4.73 10.19
CA GLY A 396 -12.99 4.31 11.43
C GLY A 396 -11.87 5.22 11.93
N ARG A 397 -11.48 6.27 11.18
CA ARG A 397 -10.57 7.33 11.64
C ARG A 397 -11.29 8.44 12.40
N ALA A 398 -12.62 8.46 12.40
CA ALA A 398 -13.40 9.44 13.16
C ALA A 398 -13.44 9.08 14.65
N GLY A 399 -13.31 10.11 15.50
CA GLY A 399 -13.25 10.04 16.96
C GLY A 399 -11.82 9.91 17.48
N ARG A 400 -11.33 10.93 18.19
CA ARG A 400 -10.02 10.91 18.87
C ARG A 400 -10.15 10.40 20.30
N PRO A 401 -9.54 9.26 20.67
CA PRO A 401 -9.61 8.71 22.02
C PRO A 401 -9.18 9.71 23.08
N GLY A 402 -10.05 9.94 24.08
CA GLY A 402 -9.78 10.83 25.20
C GLY A 402 -9.93 12.33 24.91
N LEU A 403 -10.22 12.72 23.66
CA LEU A 403 -10.46 14.12 23.27
C LEU A 403 -11.91 14.35 22.84
N ASP A 404 -12.46 13.46 22.02
CA ASP A 404 -13.81 13.62 21.48
C ASP A 404 -14.83 12.77 22.22
N PRO A 405 -16.05 13.28 22.45
CA PRO A 405 -17.13 12.49 23.05
C PRO A 405 -17.69 11.42 22.09
N HIS A 406 -17.60 11.66 20.79
CA HIS A 406 -17.98 10.77 19.69
C HIS A 406 -17.23 11.20 18.42
N GLY A 407 -17.05 10.28 17.49
CA GLY A 407 -16.57 10.54 16.13
C GLY A 407 -17.73 10.62 15.15
N GLU A 408 -17.59 11.43 14.11
CA GLU A 408 -18.58 11.57 13.04
C GLU A 408 -17.96 11.19 11.71
N ALA A 409 -18.53 10.21 11.02
CA ALA A 409 -18.20 9.87 9.65
C ALA A 409 -19.38 10.26 8.74
N VAL A 410 -19.11 11.11 7.75
CA VAL A 410 -20.13 11.69 6.88
C VAL A 410 -19.82 11.35 5.43
N LEU A 411 -20.75 10.66 4.76
CA LEU A 411 -20.68 10.34 3.34
C LEU A 411 -21.47 11.39 2.56
N VAL A 412 -20.82 12.13 1.67
CA VAL A 412 -21.51 13.16 0.85
C VAL A 412 -22.21 12.47 -0.33
N ALA A 413 -23.49 12.73 -0.50
CA ALA A 413 -24.30 12.20 -1.59
C ALA A 413 -25.21 13.30 -2.15
N ASP A 414 -25.75 13.06 -3.34
CA ASP A 414 -26.89 13.80 -3.88
C ASP A 414 -28.21 13.11 -3.50
N ALA A 415 -29.33 13.76 -3.80
CA ALA A 415 -30.66 13.22 -3.52
C ALA A 415 -30.91 11.85 -4.16
N ASP A 416 -30.32 11.58 -5.33
CA ASP A 416 -30.52 10.35 -6.11
C ASP A 416 -29.67 9.18 -5.61
N THR A 417 -28.49 9.46 -5.07
CA THR A 417 -27.53 8.46 -4.59
C THR A 417 -27.60 8.22 -3.08
N ARG A 418 -28.27 9.09 -2.32
CA ARG A 418 -28.42 9.01 -0.86
C ARG A 418 -28.76 7.61 -0.35
N GLU A 419 -29.79 6.99 -0.93
CA GLU A 419 -30.27 5.68 -0.48
C GLU A 419 -29.26 4.58 -0.80
N ALA A 420 -28.67 4.60 -1.99
CA ALA A 420 -27.65 3.63 -2.39
C ALA A 420 -26.38 3.74 -1.53
N VAL A 421 -25.96 4.96 -1.19
CA VAL A 421 -24.82 5.23 -0.28
C VAL A 421 -25.12 4.72 1.13
N ARG A 422 -26.34 4.98 1.63
CA ARG A 422 -26.80 4.49 2.94
C ARG A 422 -26.82 2.97 3.00
N GLU A 423 -27.52 2.32 2.07
CA GLU A 423 -27.64 0.86 2.01
C GLU A 423 -26.27 0.20 1.93
N ARG A 424 -25.36 0.74 1.11
CA ARG A 424 -24.04 0.14 0.88
C ARG A 424 -23.06 0.31 2.03
N TYR A 425 -22.98 1.50 2.63
CA TYR A 425 -21.87 1.86 3.52
C TYR A 425 -22.29 2.13 4.97
N VAL A 426 -23.55 2.45 5.22
CA VAL A 426 -24.05 2.66 6.59
C VAL A 426 -24.71 1.39 7.12
N GLU A 427 -25.51 0.74 6.28
CA GLU A 427 -26.28 -0.45 6.65
C GLU A 427 -25.62 -1.76 6.16
N GLY A 428 -24.75 -1.67 5.16
CA GLY A 428 -24.08 -2.81 4.55
C GLY A 428 -22.81 -3.23 5.29
N ASP A 429 -22.60 -4.54 5.35
CA ASP A 429 -21.40 -5.16 5.90
C ASP A 429 -20.21 -5.07 4.92
N PRO A 430 -18.95 -5.05 5.42
CA PRO A 430 -17.75 -5.14 4.59
C PRO A 430 -17.76 -6.40 3.72
N GLU A 431 -17.12 -6.36 2.55
CA GLU A 431 -17.00 -7.55 1.71
C GLU A 431 -16.17 -8.67 2.36
N ALA A 432 -16.48 -9.92 2.02
CA ALA A 432 -15.66 -11.07 2.38
C ALA A 432 -14.26 -10.99 1.72
N VAL A 433 -13.25 -11.48 2.43
CA VAL A 433 -11.89 -11.60 1.91
C VAL A 433 -11.81 -12.85 1.04
N GLU A 434 -11.42 -12.67 -0.22
CA GLU A 434 -11.23 -13.77 -1.20
C GLU A 434 -9.75 -13.89 -1.59
N SER A 435 -9.18 -15.10 -1.57
CA SER A 435 -7.81 -15.29 -2.05
C SER A 435 -7.64 -14.87 -3.51
N GLN A 436 -6.51 -14.22 -3.80
CA GLN A 436 -6.11 -13.83 -5.15
C GLN A 436 -5.00 -14.75 -5.72
N LEU A 437 -4.67 -15.86 -5.04
CA LEU A 437 -3.53 -16.72 -5.39
C LEU A 437 -3.65 -17.35 -6.79
N ALA A 438 -4.88 -17.63 -7.25
CA ALA A 438 -5.13 -18.19 -8.57
C ALA A 438 -4.96 -17.18 -9.73
N ASP A 439 -4.65 -15.91 -9.44
CA ASP A 439 -4.24 -14.97 -10.48
C ASP A 439 -3.00 -15.51 -11.22
N PRO A 440 -3.03 -15.63 -12.56
CA PRO A 440 -1.92 -16.23 -13.31
C PRO A 440 -0.57 -15.53 -13.11
N GLY A 441 -0.55 -14.21 -12.92
CA GLY A 441 0.68 -13.46 -12.69
C GLY A 441 1.30 -13.77 -11.33
N ALA A 442 0.47 -13.79 -10.29
CA ALA A 442 0.87 -14.16 -8.95
C ALA A 442 1.31 -15.63 -8.87
N LEU A 443 0.52 -16.55 -9.43
CA LEU A 443 0.76 -17.98 -9.34
C LEU A 443 2.09 -18.37 -10.00
N ARG A 444 2.41 -17.87 -11.19
CA ARG A 444 3.71 -18.11 -11.84
C ARG A 444 4.88 -17.70 -10.97
N THR A 445 4.76 -16.57 -10.26
CA THR A 445 5.80 -16.06 -9.37
C THR A 445 6.05 -17.03 -8.21
N HIS A 446 4.99 -17.52 -7.59
CA HIS A 446 5.10 -18.43 -6.43
C HIS A 446 5.46 -19.87 -6.83
N VAL A 447 4.99 -20.35 -7.98
CA VAL A 447 5.42 -21.65 -8.56
C VAL A 447 6.91 -21.63 -8.87
N LEU A 448 7.41 -20.56 -9.52
CA LEU A 448 8.85 -20.43 -9.78
C LEU A 448 9.63 -20.39 -8.47
N ALA A 449 9.14 -19.65 -7.46
CA ALA A 449 9.80 -19.57 -6.16
C ALA A 449 9.90 -20.94 -5.49
N ALA A 450 8.82 -21.73 -5.48
CA ALA A 450 8.81 -23.08 -4.89
C ALA A 450 9.82 -24.03 -5.56
N VAL A 451 9.95 -23.96 -6.90
CA VAL A 451 10.92 -24.77 -7.64
C VAL A 451 12.36 -24.25 -7.44
N ALA A 452 12.57 -22.94 -7.50
CA ALA A 452 13.91 -22.32 -7.40
C ALA A 452 14.54 -22.39 -6.00
N THR A 453 13.73 -22.65 -4.97
CA THR A 453 14.18 -22.83 -3.57
C THR A 453 14.24 -24.31 -3.18
N ASP A 454 14.08 -25.22 -4.15
CA ASP A 454 14.05 -26.68 -3.96
C ASP A 454 12.96 -27.17 -2.98
N PHE A 455 11.92 -26.37 -2.71
CA PHE A 455 10.77 -26.82 -1.90
C PHE A 455 9.90 -27.83 -2.64
N ALA A 456 9.81 -27.71 -3.96
CA ALA A 456 9.02 -28.58 -4.79
C ALA A 456 9.70 -28.86 -6.13
N ALA A 457 9.56 -30.08 -6.60
CA ALA A 457 10.16 -30.55 -7.83
C ALA A 457 9.19 -31.36 -8.71
N THR A 458 7.91 -31.40 -8.33
CA THR A 458 6.80 -31.92 -9.13
C THR A 458 5.58 -31.03 -8.91
N GLU A 459 4.62 -31.07 -9.83
CA GLU A 459 3.33 -30.36 -9.70
C GLU A 459 2.59 -30.79 -8.43
N THR A 460 2.70 -32.07 -8.03
CA THR A 460 2.12 -32.56 -6.77
C THR A 460 2.78 -31.90 -5.56
N GLU A 461 4.12 -31.85 -5.52
CA GLU A 461 4.83 -31.18 -4.43
C GLU A 461 4.55 -29.67 -4.39
N ILE A 462 4.33 -29.03 -5.54
CA ILE A 462 3.91 -27.62 -5.61
C ILE A 462 2.53 -27.44 -4.97
N LEU A 463 1.58 -28.34 -5.28
CA LEU A 463 0.26 -28.32 -4.65
C LEU A 463 0.34 -28.57 -3.14
N ASP A 464 1.22 -29.46 -2.69
CA ASP A 464 1.47 -29.69 -1.25
C ASP A 464 2.07 -28.44 -0.56
N VAL A 465 2.86 -27.62 -1.28
CA VAL A 465 3.30 -26.31 -0.77
C VAL A 465 2.11 -25.36 -0.63
N PHE A 466 1.19 -25.36 -1.58
CA PHE A 466 0.02 -24.49 -1.56
C PHE A 466 -1.15 -25.01 -0.70
N GLU A 467 -1.11 -26.24 -0.20
CA GLU A 467 -2.17 -26.78 0.68
C GLU A 467 -2.34 -25.96 1.96
N GLY A 468 -1.26 -25.34 2.45
CA GLY A 468 -1.27 -24.47 3.63
C GLY A 468 -1.79 -23.05 3.39
N THR A 469 -2.27 -22.73 2.19
CA THR A 469 -2.68 -21.37 1.82
C THR A 469 -4.18 -21.14 2.05
N PHE A 470 -4.61 -19.88 2.16
CA PHE A 470 -6.02 -19.52 2.34
C PHE A 470 -6.89 -20.05 1.18
N TYR A 471 -6.40 -19.90 -0.07
CA TYR A 471 -7.06 -20.43 -1.26
C TYR A 471 -7.38 -21.92 -1.15
N ALA A 472 -6.40 -22.72 -0.72
CA ALA A 472 -6.55 -24.16 -0.63
C ALA A 472 -7.54 -24.57 0.47
N ARG A 473 -7.64 -23.78 1.55
CA ARG A 473 -8.66 -23.98 2.58
C ARG A 473 -10.06 -23.65 2.09
N GLU A 474 -10.24 -22.57 1.33
CA GLU A 474 -11.56 -22.17 0.81
C GLU A 474 -12.07 -23.11 -0.29
N THR A 475 -11.20 -23.49 -1.23
CA THR A 475 -11.59 -24.24 -2.45
C THR A 475 -11.35 -25.74 -2.34
N GLY A 476 -10.56 -26.18 -1.37
CA GLY A 476 -10.09 -27.56 -1.22
C GLY A 476 -8.88 -27.89 -2.12
N ALA A 477 -8.20 -29.00 -1.80
CA ALA A 477 -6.91 -29.40 -2.39
C ALA A 477 -6.88 -29.54 -3.93
N GLY A 478 -8.03 -29.60 -4.61
CA GLY A 478 -8.12 -29.73 -6.07
C GLY A 478 -8.22 -28.40 -6.83
N GLY A 479 -8.43 -27.27 -6.16
CA GLY A 479 -8.78 -26.00 -6.81
C GLY A 479 -7.66 -25.40 -7.69
N LEU A 480 -6.39 -25.66 -7.37
CA LEU A 480 -5.22 -25.08 -8.04
C LEU A 480 -4.58 -25.97 -9.11
N ALA A 481 -4.96 -27.25 -9.23
CA ALA A 481 -4.20 -28.22 -10.03
C ALA A 481 -4.03 -27.78 -11.49
N ASP A 482 -5.12 -27.38 -12.14
CA ASP A 482 -5.09 -26.91 -13.53
C ASP A 482 -4.31 -25.59 -13.67
N ALA A 483 -4.48 -24.66 -12.71
CA ALA A 483 -3.79 -23.38 -12.72
C ALA A 483 -2.27 -23.54 -12.52
N VAL A 484 -1.85 -24.46 -11.63
CA VAL A 484 -0.44 -24.81 -11.42
C VAL A 484 0.15 -25.46 -12.67
N ALA A 485 -0.57 -26.39 -13.31
CA ALA A 485 -0.10 -27.01 -14.55
C ALA A 485 0.15 -25.97 -15.65
N VAL A 486 -0.78 -25.02 -15.83
CA VAL A 486 -0.61 -23.89 -16.77
C VAL A 486 0.58 -23.01 -16.38
N ALA A 487 0.71 -22.66 -15.10
CA ALA A 487 1.84 -21.85 -14.63
C ALA A 487 3.19 -22.54 -14.87
N VAL A 488 3.28 -23.86 -14.68
CA VAL A 488 4.50 -24.63 -14.98
C VAL A 488 4.78 -24.62 -16.49
N ASP A 489 3.77 -24.85 -17.34
CA ASP A 489 3.95 -24.80 -18.80
C ASP A 489 4.43 -23.43 -19.28
N ASP A 490 3.87 -22.35 -18.72
CA ASP A 490 4.30 -20.99 -19.02
C ASP A 490 5.76 -20.75 -18.58
N LEU A 491 6.15 -21.19 -17.37
CA LEU A 491 7.51 -21.06 -16.87
C LEU A 491 8.53 -21.90 -17.66
N VAL A 492 8.12 -23.08 -18.14
CA VAL A 492 8.94 -23.91 -19.03
C VAL A 492 9.11 -23.23 -20.39
N SER A 493 8.05 -22.66 -20.94
CA SER A 493 8.07 -21.94 -22.21
C SER A 493 8.96 -20.69 -22.15
N ALA A 494 8.92 -19.96 -21.03
CA ALA A 494 9.78 -18.82 -20.74
C ALA A 494 11.23 -19.21 -20.42
N GLY A 495 11.56 -20.51 -20.34
CA GLY A 495 12.90 -20.98 -20.01
C GLY A 495 13.32 -20.73 -18.56
N MET A 496 12.37 -20.51 -17.66
CA MET A 496 12.59 -20.32 -16.21
C MET A 496 12.65 -21.65 -15.46
N VAL A 497 11.92 -22.66 -15.94
CA VAL A 497 11.88 -24.01 -15.39
C VAL A 497 12.17 -25.02 -16.50
N ALA A 498 12.79 -26.14 -16.17
CA ALA A 498 13.03 -27.26 -17.06
C ALA A 498 12.43 -28.56 -16.50
N ARG A 499 12.02 -29.46 -17.41
CA ARG A 499 11.58 -30.82 -17.09
C ARG A 499 12.73 -31.79 -17.33
N GLU A 500 13.32 -32.33 -16.27
CA GLU A 500 14.41 -33.31 -16.33
C GLU A 500 13.91 -34.72 -16.09
N THR A 501 14.06 -35.63 -17.05
CA THR A 501 13.47 -36.99 -16.98
C THR A 501 14.37 -38.05 -16.36
N GLY A 502 15.64 -37.77 -16.06
CA GLY A 502 16.55 -38.71 -15.36
C GLY A 502 16.66 -40.14 -15.93
N GLY A 503 16.12 -40.42 -17.11
CA GLY A 503 15.98 -41.77 -17.67
C GLY A 503 14.79 -42.61 -17.17
N VAL A 504 13.78 -42.01 -16.54
CA VAL A 504 12.53 -42.64 -16.06
C VAL A 504 11.32 -42.04 -16.79
N GLU A 505 10.10 -42.61 -16.63
CA GLU A 505 8.87 -42.08 -17.27
C GLU A 505 8.40 -40.73 -16.70
N ASP A 506 8.73 -40.42 -15.44
CA ASP A 506 8.35 -39.18 -14.77
C ASP A 506 9.48 -38.14 -14.80
N TYR A 507 9.14 -36.86 -15.01
CA TYR A 507 10.10 -35.74 -14.97
C TYR A 507 10.13 -35.07 -13.59
N ARG A 508 11.27 -34.44 -13.29
CA ARG A 508 11.45 -33.51 -12.18
C ARG A 508 11.51 -32.08 -12.72
N LEU A 509 10.83 -31.16 -12.06
CA LEU A 509 10.94 -29.73 -12.30
C LEU A 509 12.21 -29.20 -11.65
N VAL A 510 13.00 -28.46 -12.41
CA VAL A 510 14.23 -27.80 -11.94
C VAL A 510 14.23 -26.38 -12.45
N ALA A 511 14.50 -25.41 -11.60
CA ALA A 511 14.66 -24.03 -12.04
C ALA A 511 15.92 -23.91 -12.91
N THR A 512 15.83 -23.21 -14.03
CA THR A 512 17.04 -22.87 -14.80
C THR A 512 17.85 -21.83 -14.04
N ALA A 513 19.12 -21.61 -14.43
CA ALA A 513 19.93 -20.55 -13.83
C ALA A 513 19.26 -19.16 -13.95
N VAL A 514 18.54 -18.92 -15.05
CA VAL A 514 17.73 -17.71 -15.25
C VAL A 514 16.54 -17.68 -14.30
N GLY A 515 15.82 -18.80 -14.14
CA GLY A 515 14.71 -18.92 -13.20
C GLY A 515 15.12 -18.73 -11.75
N GLU A 516 16.23 -19.35 -11.32
CA GLU A 516 16.79 -19.13 -9.98
C GLU A 516 17.15 -17.66 -9.75
N THR A 517 17.83 -17.03 -10.70
CA THR A 517 18.24 -15.62 -10.59
C THR A 517 17.02 -14.71 -10.55
N THR A 518 16.04 -14.94 -11.41
CA THR A 518 14.75 -14.22 -11.44
C THR A 518 14.05 -14.30 -10.08
N SER A 519 13.96 -15.50 -9.50
CA SER A 519 13.36 -15.74 -8.19
C SER A 519 14.11 -15.01 -7.07
N LYS A 520 15.45 -15.10 -7.04
CA LYS A 520 16.31 -14.45 -6.03
C LYS A 520 16.29 -12.93 -6.11
N GLN A 521 16.19 -12.37 -7.32
CA GLN A 521 16.04 -10.92 -7.54
C GLN A 521 14.62 -10.41 -7.24
N TYR A 522 13.69 -11.32 -6.91
CA TYR A 522 12.29 -11.02 -6.59
C TYR A 522 11.52 -10.33 -7.72
N VAL A 523 11.94 -10.50 -8.97
CA VAL A 523 11.23 -9.96 -10.15
C VAL A 523 10.22 -10.99 -10.66
N ARG A 524 9.15 -10.51 -11.31
CA ARG A 524 8.20 -11.42 -11.96
C ARG A 524 8.88 -12.26 -13.05
N PRO A 525 8.44 -13.51 -13.29
CA PRO A 525 8.97 -14.33 -14.38
C PRO A 525 8.94 -13.63 -15.74
N GLU A 526 7.84 -12.94 -16.06
CA GLU A 526 7.69 -12.15 -17.29
C GLU A 526 8.69 -10.99 -17.37
N THR A 527 8.93 -10.29 -16.24
CA THR A 527 9.97 -9.25 -16.16
C THR A 527 11.36 -9.84 -16.44
N GLY A 528 11.69 -10.99 -15.82
CA GLY A 528 12.96 -11.67 -16.04
C GLY A 528 13.15 -12.10 -17.50
N GLU A 529 12.10 -12.62 -18.13
CA GLU A 529 12.11 -13.00 -19.55
C GLU A 529 12.35 -11.78 -20.46
N ARG A 530 11.60 -10.69 -20.25
CA ARG A 530 11.74 -9.45 -21.04
C ARG A 530 13.11 -8.80 -20.85
N ILE A 531 13.65 -8.78 -19.63
CA ILE A 531 15.00 -8.29 -19.36
C ILE A 531 16.04 -9.14 -20.09
N VAL A 532 15.95 -10.47 -20.04
CA VAL A 532 16.88 -11.36 -20.76
C VAL A 532 16.83 -11.12 -22.27
N ALA A 533 15.63 -10.98 -22.84
CA ALA A 533 15.45 -10.66 -24.26
C ALA A 533 16.05 -9.28 -24.60
N GLY A 534 15.74 -8.26 -23.80
CA GLY A 534 16.25 -6.90 -23.97
C GLY A 534 17.76 -6.80 -23.84
N LEU A 535 18.39 -7.54 -22.91
CA LEU A 535 19.85 -7.58 -22.77
C LEU A 535 20.54 -8.20 -23.98
N ARG A 536 19.96 -9.27 -24.56
CA ARG A 536 20.48 -9.88 -25.79
C ARG A 536 20.36 -8.91 -26.97
N ALA A 537 19.20 -8.27 -27.14
CA ALA A 537 19.00 -7.26 -28.17
C ALA A 537 19.96 -6.08 -27.99
N ALA A 538 20.14 -5.59 -26.77
CA ALA A 538 21.07 -4.50 -26.46
C ALA A 538 22.54 -4.86 -26.76
N ALA A 539 22.93 -6.12 -26.60
CA ALA A 539 24.28 -6.58 -26.93
C ALA A 539 24.56 -6.62 -28.44
N ASP A 540 23.52 -6.75 -29.27
CA ASP A 540 23.61 -6.73 -30.73
C ASP A 540 23.59 -5.30 -31.32
N LEU A 541 23.22 -4.29 -30.51
CA LEU A 541 23.23 -2.90 -30.96
C LEU A 541 24.66 -2.39 -31.21
N PRO A 542 24.88 -1.55 -32.23
CA PRO A 542 26.20 -0.94 -32.47
C PRO A 542 26.72 -0.12 -31.29
N GLU A 543 25.80 0.51 -30.53
CA GLU A 543 26.11 1.30 -29.35
C GLU A 543 24.96 1.27 -28.34
N ALA A 544 25.09 0.44 -27.31
CA ALA A 544 24.17 0.45 -26.16
C ALA A 544 24.46 1.64 -25.23
N THR A 545 23.43 2.43 -24.94
CA THR A 545 23.48 3.65 -24.12
C THR A 545 22.71 3.47 -22.82
N THR A 546 22.78 4.44 -21.89
CA THR A 546 21.97 4.42 -20.67
C THR A 546 20.48 4.41 -20.98
N LEU A 547 20.04 5.13 -22.02
CA LEU A 547 18.67 5.05 -22.54
C LEU A 547 18.28 3.62 -22.96
N THR A 548 19.19 2.89 -23.62
CA THR A 548 18.98 1.47 -23.97
C THR A 548 18.76 0.63 -22.72
N ALA A 549 19.58 0.81 -21.68
CA ALA A 549 19.45 0.07 -20.44
C ALA A 549 18.14 0.40 -19.71
N PHE A 550 17.72 1.67 -19.72
CA PHE A 550 16.46 2.07 -19.13
C PHE A 550 15.25 1.54 -19.90
N GLU A 551 15.26 1.54 -21.23
CA GLU A 551 14.17 0.94 -22.00
C GLU A 551 13.98 -0.55 -21.65
N VAL A 552 15.07 -1.33 -21.59
CA VAL A 552 15.02 -2.76 -21.25
C VAL A 552 14.29 -3.02 -19.93
N ILE A 553 14.53 -2.20 -18.90
CA ILE A 553 13.87 -2.38 -17.61
C ILE A 553 12.49 -1.71 -17.54
N CYS A 554 12.28 -0.63 -18.30
CA CYS A 554 11.01 0.11 -18.29
C CYS A 554 9.91 -0.62 -19.06
N ASP A 555 10.27 -1.45 -20.04
CA ASP A 555 9.34 -2.26 -20.82
C ASP A 555 8.94 -3.57 -20.10
N THR A 556 8.91 -3.55 -18.77
CA THR A 556 8.64 -4.70 -17.94
C THR A 556 7.41 -4.49 -17.05
N PRO A 557 6.66 -5.56 -16.72
CA PRO A 557 5.51 -5.45 -15.84
C PRO A 557 5.81 -4.84 -14.47
N ASP A 558 7.06 -4.94 -13.97
CA ASP A 558 7.50 -4.44 -12.66
C ASP A 558 7.82 -2.95 -12.59
N MET A 559 7.99 -2.26 -13.73
CA MET A 559 8.27 -0.84 -13.70
C MET A 559 7.05 0.00 -13.30
N GLN A 560 5.88 -0.25 -13.91
CA GLN A 560 4.56 0.38 -13.69
C GLN A 560 4.54 1.92 -13.57
N ASP A 561 3.33 2.50 -13.57
CA ASP A 561 3.07 3.94 -13.40
C ASP A 561 3.59 4.84 -14.52
N THR A 562 3.18 4.59 -15.75
CA THR A 562 3.30 5.62 -16.77
C THR A 562 1.97 5.81 -17.45
N TYR A 563 1.50 7.06 -17.45
CA TYR A 563 0.40 7.49 -18.28
C TYR A 563 0.97 8.36 -19.38
N LEU A 564 0.64 8.05 -20.63
CA LEU A 564 0.96 8.90 -21.75
C LEU A 564 -0.17 9.89 -22.05
N GLY A 565 -0.02 11.12 -21.57
CA GLY A 565 -0.97 12.18 -21.88
C GLY A 565 -1.00 12.51 -23.38
N ASN A 566 -2.19 12.87 -23.89
CA ASN A 566 -2.37 13.26 -25.29
C ASN A 566 -1.42 14.37 -25.77
N ALA A 567 -1.10 15.32 -24.89
CA ALA A 567 -0.19 16.42 -25.20
C ALA A 567 1.29 15.97 -25.35
N GLU A 568 1.67 14.87 -24.71
CA GLU A 568 3.05 14.37 -24.67
C GLU A 568 3.30 13.28 -25.70
N ARG A 569 2.23 12.57 -26.12
CA ARG A 569 2.27 11.46 -27.08
C ARG A 569 3.10 11.76 -28.32
N ALA A 570 2.85 12.91 -28.96
CA ALA A 570 3.58 13.31 -30.16
C ALA A 570 5.06 13.63 -29.88
N ASP A 571 5.40 14.10 -28.68
CA ASP A 571 6.78 14.37 -28.32
C ASP A 571 7.56 13.08 -28.03
N VAL A 572 6.97 12.18 -27.24
CA VAL A 572 7.54 10.86 -26.93
C VAL A 572 7.72 10.04 -28.19
N TYR A 573 6.72 10.03 -29.10
CA TYR A 573 6.86 9.37 -30.40
C TYR A 573 8.04 9.92 -31.22
N ARG A 574 8.18 11.26 -31.30
CA ARG A 574 9.31 11.87 -32.01
C ARG A 574 10.64 11.56 -31.34
N PHE A 575 10.68 11.51 -30.01
CA PHE A 575 11.85 11.10 -29.26
C PHE A 575 12.23 9.66 -29.56
N ALA A 576 11.27 8.73 -29.51
CA ALA A 576 11.47 7.32 -29.86
C ALA A 576 12.04 7.17 -31.28
N ARG A 577 11.41 7.84 -32.26
CA ARG A 577 11.87 7.81 -33.66
C ARG A 577 13.28 8.35 -33.86
N ARG A 578 13.67 9.40 -33.13
CA ARG A 578 15.05 9.94 -33.19
C ARG A 578 16.06 9.01 -32.55
N ASN A 579 15.65 8.23 -31.56
CA ASN A 579 16.51 7.33 -30.79
C ASN A 579 16.36 5.86 -31.19
N ALA A 580 15.61 5.53 -32.24
CA ALA A 580 15.30 4.14 -32.62
C ALA A 580 16.55 3.24 -32.75
N ALA A 581 17.68 3.78 -33.20
CA ALA A 581 18.95 3.02 -33.29
C ALA A 581 19.60 2.66 -31.93
N ARG A 582 19.07 3.19 -30.83
CA ARG A 582 19.51 2.97 -29.45
C ARG A 582 18.48 2.20 -28.63
N LEU A 583 17.32 1.90 -29.21
CA LEU A 583 16.26 1.16 -28.55
C LEU A 583 16.35 -0.32 -28.94
N THR A 584 16.02 -1.22 -28.03
CA THR A 584 16.00 -2.67 -28.22
C THR A 584 14.74 -3.13 -28.94
N THR A 585 13.64 -2.39 -28.82
CA THR A 585 12.38 -2.71 -29.48
C THR A 585 12.21 -1.85 -30.74
N ASP A 586 12.02 -2.48 -31.91
CA ASP A 586 11.73 -1.75 -33.14
C ASP A 586 10.33 -1.13 -33.04
N MET A 587 10.14 0.06 -33.60
CA MET A 587 8.86 0.78 -33.50
C MET A 587 7.68 0.07 -34.19
N THR A 588 7.93 -0.91 -35.07
CA THR A 588 6.87 -1.66 -35.76
C THR A 588 6.44 -2.94 -35.06
N ASP A 589 7.18 -3.35 -34.03
CA ASP A 589 7.05 -4.66 -33.41
C ASP A 589 6.10 -4.72 -32.20
N PRO A 590 5.84 -3.64 -31.42
CA PRO A 590 4.96 -3.71 -30.26
C PRO A 590 3.53 -4.06 -30.64
N ASP A 591 2.99 -5.11 -30.04
CA ASP A 591 1.56 -5.42 -30.08
C ASP A 591 0.73 -4.32 -29.40
N ASP A 592 1.25 -3.74 -28.31
CA ASP A 592 0.75 -2.54 -27.65
C ASP A 592 1.72 -1.37 -27.85
N PHE A 593 1.48 -0.60 -28.91
CA PHE A 593 2.31 0.55 -29.24
C PHE A 593 2.21 1.70 -28.22
N GLU A 594 1.06 1.85 -27.54
CA GLU A 594 0.87 2.91 -26.55
C GLU A 594 1.61 2.58 -25.25
N GLY A 595 1.47 1.34 -24.76
CA GLY A 595 2.24 0.83 -23.63
C GLY A 595 3.75 0.87 -23.87
N TRP A 596 4.21 0.60 -25.09
CA TRP A 596 5.63 0.76 -25.43
C TRP A 596 6.07 2.25 -25.43
N LEU A 597 5.25 3.18 -25.91
CA LEU A 597 5.59 4.61 -25.80
C LEU A 597 5.62 5.08 -24.33
N GLU A 598 4.79 4.50 -23.47
CA GLU A 598 4.84 4.71 -22.03
C GLU A 598 6.16 4.24 -21.42
N SER A 599 6.66 3.05 -21.78
CA SER A 599 7.97 2.59 -21.33
C SER A 599 9.11 3.48 -21.84
N VAL A 600 9.04 3.96 -23.09
CA VAL A 600 9.99 4.94 -23.64
C VAL A 600 9.94 6.29 -22.92
N LYS A 601 8.75 6.79 -22.55
CA LYS A 601 8.60 8.02 -21.74
C LYS A 601 9.36 7.85 -20.42
N THR A 602 9.17 6.73 -19.73
CA THR A 602 9.82 6.49 -18.44
C THR A 602 11.32 6.29 -18.58
N ALA A 603 11.77 5.58 -19.61
CA ALA A 603 13.20 5.43 -19.89
C ALA A 603 13.88 6.80 -20.15
N ARG A 604 13.18 7.69 -20.86
CA ARG A 604 13.65 9.07 -21.09
C ARG A 604 13.72 9.89 -19.79
N ILE A 605 12.72 9.79 -18.92
CA ILE A 605 12.71 10.49 -17.62
C ILE A 605 13.96 10.10 -16.82
N LEU A 606 14.27 8.80 -16.74
CA LEU A 606 15.42 8.30 -16.00
C LEU A 606 16.76 8.68 -16.64
N ASP A 607 16.85 8.66 -17.98
CA ASP A 607 18.05 9.09 -18.70
C ASP A 607 18.33 10.59 -18.49
N GLU A 608 17.28 11.43 -18.48
CA GLU A 608 17.38 12.85 -18.17
C GLU A 608 17.73 13.09 -16.68
N TRP A 609 17.18 12.29 -15.76
CA TRP A 609 17.52 12.31 -14.32
C TRP A 609 19.01 12.08 -14.08
N ILE A 610 19.57 10.97 -14.58
CA ILE A 610 21.02 10.72 -14.43
C ILE A 610 21.87 11.73 -15.21
N GLY A 611 21.27 12.41 -16.20
CA GLY A 611 21.83 13.53 -16.95
C GLY A 611 21.95 14.83 -16.15
N GLY A 612 21.40 14.88 -14.93
CA GLY A 612 21.46 16.03 -14.02
C GLY A 612 20.23 16.94 -14.09
N ALA A 613 19.13 16.50 -14.71
CA ALA A 613 17.86 17.22 -14.64
C ALA A 613 17.35 17.26 -13.19
N THR A 614 16.79 18.40 -12.78
CA THR A 614 16.25 18.53 -11.42
C THR A 614 14.87 17.89 -11.29
N VAL A 615 14.43 17.63 -10.05
CA VAL A 615 13.08 17.11 -9.77
C VAL A 615 12.03 18.02 -10.40
N GLU A 616 12.18 19.34 -10.25
CA GLU A 616 11.27 20.35 -10.78
C GLU A 616 11.19 20.29 -12.31
N GLU A 617 12.33 20.20 -12.99
CA GLU A 617 12.36 20.13 -14.45
C GLU A 617 11.62 18.91 -15.00
N LEU A 618 11.77 17.75 -14.34
CA LEU A 618 11.14 16.50 -14.76
C LEU A 618 9.65 16.47 -14.41
N VAL A 619 9.28 16.88 -13.20
CA VAL A 619 7.89 16.97 -12.74
C VAL A 619 7.08 17.87 -13.67
N ASP A 620 7.59 19.06 -13.99
CA ASP A 620 6.89 20.02 -14.86
C ASP A 620 6.83 19.53 -16.31
N ARG A 621 7.93 18.97 -16.83
CA ARG A 621 8.00 18.51 -18.23
C ARG A 621 7.08 17.33 -18.51
N TYR A 622 7.04 16.37 -17.58
CA TYR A 622 6.36 15.09 -17.77
C TYR A 622 5.02 14.96 -17.03
N ARG A 623 4.62 16.03 -16.32
CA ARG A 623 3.35 16.14 -15.59
C ARG A 623 3.11 14.97 -14.64
N ILE A 624 4.14 14.65 -13.88
CA ILE A 624 4.13 13.57 -12.87
C ILE A 624 4.23 14.19 -11.47
N GLY A 625 3.75 13.51 -10.44
CA GLY A 625 4.02 13.93 -9.07
C GLY A 625 5.49 13.70 -8.71
N PRO A 626 6.10 14.53 -7.84
CA PRO A 626 7.47 14.29 -7.39
C PRO A 626 7.65 12.94 -6.69
N GLY A 627 6.63 12.46 -5.96
CA GLY A 627 6.64 11.11 -5.40
C GLY A 627 6.61 9.99 -6.44
N ASP A 628 6.01 10.24 -7.60
CA ASP A 628 6.04 9.26 -8.69
C ASP A 628 7.44 9.20 -9.33
N LEU A 629 8.20 10.30 -9.33
CA LEU A 629 9.60 10.30 -9.78
C LEU A 629 10.46 9.46 -8.84
N ASP A 630 10.36 9.69 -7.52
CA ASP A 630 11.07 8.90 -6.51
C ASP A 630 10.79 7.41 -6.68
N SER A 631 9.51 7.03 -6.78
CA SER A 631 9.13 5.62 -6.95
C SER A 631 9.67 5.01 -8.26
N ARG A 632 9.80 5.78 -9.35
CA ARG A 632 10.38 5.29 -10.60
C ARG A 632 11.89 5.10 -10.47
N VAL A 633 12.58 6.02 -9.80
CA VAL A 633 14.03 5.91 -9.54
C VAL A 633 14.33 4.68 -8.69
N GLU A 634 13.60 4.48 -7.59
CA GLU A 634 13.77 3.29 -6.73
C GLU A 634 13.52 1.98 -7.48
N ARG A 635 12.47 1.90 -8.30
CA ARG A 635 12.20 0.71 -9.12
C ARG A 635 13.26 0.50 -10.18
N ALA A 636 13.75 1.58 -10.81
CA ALA A 636 14.80 1.50 -11.80
C ALA A 636 16.11 0.96 -11.21
N GLU A 637 16.47 1.39 -10.00
CA GLU A 637 17.65 0.89 -9.30
C GLU A 637 17.56 -0.63 -9.06
N TRP A 638 16.42 -1.08 -8.54
CA TRP A 638 16.16 -2.50 -8.31
C TRP A 638 16.17 -3.31 -9.62
N LEU A 639 15.47 -2.85 -10.66
CA LEU A 639 15.40 -3.56 -11.94
C LEU A 639 16.73 -3.57 -12.69
N LEU A 640 17.55 -2.52 -12.58
CA LEU A 640 18.91 -2.51 -13.13
C LEU A 640 19.82 -3.50 -12.38
N SER A 641 19.66 -3.63 -11.05
CA SER A 641 20.35 -4.67 -10.28
C SER A 641 19.94 -6.07 -10.75
N ALA A 642 18.65 -6.30 -10.99
CA ALA A 642 18.16 -7.55 -11.54
C ALA A 642 18.70 -7.82 -12.96
N ALA A 643 18.74 -6.80 -13.81
CA ALA A 643 19.30 -6.90 -15.17
C ALA A 643 20.81 -7.21 -15.16
N GLU A 644 21.58 -6.65 -14.23
CA GLU A 644 22.99 -6.97 -14.08
C GLU A 644 23.19 -8.45 -13.68
N ALA A 645 22.45 -8.94 -12.68
CA ALA A 645 22.50 -10.33 -12.24
C ALA A 645 22.06 -11.32 -13.35
N LEU A 646 20.99 -10.99 -14.08
CA LEU A 646 20.52 -11.80 -15.21
C LEU A 646 21.53 -11.78 -16.37
N GLY A 647 22.14 -10.63 -16.67
CA GLY A 647 23.19 -10.49 -17.67
C GLY A 647 24.41 -11.38 -17.36
N GLU A 648 24.86 -11.39 -16.10
CA GLU A 648 25.91 -12.30 -15.64
C GLU A 648 25.53 -13.77 -15.83
N THR A 649 24.29 -14.12 -15.47
CA THR A 649 23.75 -15.49 -15.55
C THR A 649 23.73 -16.02 -16.98
N ILE A 650 23.33 -15.19 -17.95
CA ILE A 650 23.30 -15.57 -19.38
C ILE A 650 24.61 -15.31 -20.11
N GLY A 651 25.63 -14.79 -19.42
CA GLY A 651 26.94 -14.45 -20.01
C GLY A 651 26.90 -13.27 -20.99
N VAL A 652 25.91 -12.39 -20.90
CA VAL A 652 25.76 -11.21 -21.76
C VAL A 652 26.12 -9.96 -20.98
N ARG A 653 27.12 -9.22 -21.47
CA ARG A 653 27.57 -7.96 -20.84
C ARG A 653 27.05 -6.77 -21.62
N VAL A 654 26.23 -5.96 -20.95
CA VAL A 654 25.77 -4.66 -21.46
C VAL A 654 26.30 -3.58 -20.52
N PRO A 655 27.50 -3.00 -20.75
CA PRO A 655 28.11 -2.04 -19.84
C PRO A 655 27.25 -0.79 -19.54
N ALA A 656 26.27 -0.51 -20.38
CA ALA A 656 25.31 0.56 -20.14
C ALA A 656 24.43 0.34 -18.91
N VAL A 657 24.12 -0.90 -18.55
CA VAL A 657 23.33 -1.25 -17.36
C VAL A 657 24.07 -0.83 -16.09
N SER A 658 25.31 -1.29 -15.90
CA SER A 658 26.13 -0.90 -14.75
C SER A 658 26.39 0.60 -14.71
N ARG A 659 26.57 1.25 -15.87
CA ARG A 659 26.70 2.72 -15.95
C ARG A 659 25.44 3.45 -15.50
N ALA A 660 24.27 3.01 -15.95
CA ALA A 660 22.99 3.61 -15.55
C ALA A 660 22.81 3.47 -14.04
N ARG A 661 23.01 2.26 -13.50
CA ARG A 661 22.90 1.97 -12.07
C ARG A 661 23.83 2.81 -11.22
N SER A 662 25.09 2.98 -11.62
CA SER A 662 26.08 3.78 -10.86
C SER A 662 25.80 5.28 -10.81
N ARG A 663 24.81 5.76 -11.58
CA ARG A 663 24.45 7.18 -11.72
C ARG A 663 23.04 7.51 -11.23
N LEU A 664 22.22 6.51 -10.93
CA LEU A 664 21.03 6.68 -10.10
C LEU A 664 21.48 6.96 -8.67
#